data_AF-A0AA39MRE5-F1
#
_entry.id   AF-A0AA39MRE5-F1
#
_cell.length_a   1.000
_cell.length_b   1.000
_cell.length_c   1.000
_cell.angle_alpha   90.00
_cell.angle_beta   90.00
_cell.angle_gamma   90.00
#
_symmetry.space_group_name_H-M   'P 1'
#
loop_
_entity.id
_entity.type
_entity.pdbx_description
1 polymer ?
#
loop_
_entity_poly.entity_id
_entity_poly.type
_entity_poly.pdbx_seq_one_letter_code
_entity_poly.pdbx_strand_id
1 'polypeptide(L)'
;MDSASGLASAVSTARKDSSAFPRMLSLVSRHLRTKKIPQDLRSSLEPPTATARVMVDCLDGLRAALQWESKQNSHGCDNRKPSKQNGMLKERVMEYWTVAWKWSSFLVEEVVAKEPLSIEGTEFQHWTFEVVAEFLRLAAFETQGCPHEFEVLKAPGFLSTLVKLWFHALRHGGSPAALRDTAFSLILFDSINFSTVDGFKEVLDQVDDVLKDTPDAVTICCTHIFNVIQCNTVNMRLLDGPLAFVAYAMEFHDLLSPLIACRLPSLISSVMMHLTSSKLTYDLVNIDDVKWDRYTQENMVEFVYLRCARILGSWFIKRGHPCIVEALRGRFLPSLFKTALFFKRRSNPFQSDLQNICCCILEMIARYSIYPTISRLVVKSSRYIKKHNLWTLVESTAPLLWSSWSFLDDTATQRYSHIPSYFFTPRETCSNPQCSDPYIRPQDAKRCSGCFVVHYCSQDCQRDDWMEHQLVCKYLMLDRKAGRPMKMNTLEHDFAESMVSLDFSAFLAETEVARAELEERRSMKEPEERYPIVVEVLYDIAPPRLGRIYPGDDADAEIRQVPEVWTALEQRKGRGDEVFFYAALPSGKDFQPQHVYGSFGVHGSVLWLAAFIWLNTGGNSFALPFGGLRLAFKLSARGPLEGPKHRVTRTILSRIPTTDAYQTIHHRSMIPG
;
A
#
# COMPACT_ATOMS: atom_id res chain seq x y z
N MET A 1 -52.44 11.33 23.85
CA MET A 1 -51.67 12.53 24.21
C MET A 1 -50.48 12.17 25.12
N ASP A 2 -49.27 12.01 24.61
CA ASP A 2 -48.83 10.84 23.84
C ASP A 2 -47.56 10.31 24.53
N SER A 3 -47.47 9.01 24.76
CA SER A 3 -46.33 8.44 25.49
C SER A 3 -44.98 8.69 24.79
N ALA A 4 -45.00 8.86 23.46
CA ALA A 4 -43.85 9.25 22.65
C ALA A 4 -43.41 10.71 22.91
N SER A 5 -44.35 11.67 22.91
CA SER A 5 -44.01 13.09 23.15
C SER A 5 -43.50 13.33 24.57
N GLY A 6 -44.01 12.56 25.55
CA GLY A 6 -43.53 12.58 26.93
C GLY A 6 -42.08 12.09 27.10
N LEU A 7 -41.67 11.06 26.34
CA LEU A 7 -40.29 10.54 26.39
C LEU A 7 -39.30 11.50 25.72
N ALA A 8 -39.58 11.97 24.51
CA ALA A 8 -38.72 12.92 23.81
C ALA A 8 -38.50 14.22 24.63
N SER A 9 -39.56 14.72 25.27
CA SER A 9 -39.48 15.87 26.19
C SER A 9 -38.59 15.57 27.41
N ALA A 10 -38.70 14.37 27.98
CA ALA A 10 -37.87 13.94 29.11
C ALA A 10 -36.38 13.85 28.72
N VAL A 11 -36.06 13.31 27.53
CA VAL A 11 -34.69 13.25 26.98
C VAL A 11 -34.13 14.66 26.79
N SER A 12 -34.89 15.56 26.16
CA SER A 12 -34.49 16.96 25.97
C SER A 12 -34.20 17.67 27.30
N THR A 13 -35.00 17.39 28.33
CA THR A 13 -34.79 17.95 29.68
C THR A 13 -33.53 17.39 30.32
N ALA A 14 -33.33 16.07 30.24
CA ALA A 14 -32.17 15.40 30.83
C ALA A 14 -30.83 15.84 30.22
N ARG A 15 -30.79 16.23 28.94
CA ARG A 15 -29.59 16.81 28.32
C ARG A 15 -29.16 18.14 28.95
N LYS A 16 -30.08 18.87 29.57
CA LYS A 16 -29.85 20.19 30.16
C LYS A 16 -29.67 20.12 31.68
N ASP A 17 -30.31 19.15 32.33
CA ASP A 17 -30.31 18.99 33.78
C ASP A 17 -30.17 17.51 34.15
N SER A 18 -29.08 17.18 34.85
CA SER A 18 -28.81 15.82 35.30
C SER A 18 -29.83 15.29 36.31
N SER A 19 -30.55 16.17 37.01
CA SER A 19 -31.60 15.76 37.94
C SER A 19 -32.78 15.05 37.26
N ALA A 20 -32.93 15.22 35.94
CA ALA A 20 -34.02 14.62 35.17
C ALA A 20 -33.71 13.18 34.66
N PHE A 21 -32.45 12.70 34.75
CA PHE A 21 -32.08 11.35 34.31
C PHE A 21 -32.87 10.22 35.00
N PRO A 22 -33.13 10.23 36.32
CA PRO A 22 -33.90 9.16 36.96
C PRO A 22 -35.31 8.99 36.39
N ARG A 23 -36.01 10.11 36.11
CA ARG A 23 -37.35 10.09 35.51
C ARG A 23 -37.30 9.61 34.05
N MET A 24 -36.33 10.10 33.28
CA MET A 24 -36.11 9.67 31.90
C MET A 24 -35.83 8.16 31.83
N LEU A 25 -34.89 7.64 32.63
CA LEU A 25 -34.55 6.21 32.66
C LEU A 25 -35.72 5.32 33.10
N SER A 26 -36.61 5.82 33.98
CA SER A 26 -37.84 5.09 34.34
C SER A 26 -38.78 4.93 33.13
N LEU A 27 -38.95 5.99 32.31
CA LEU A 27 -39.74 5.92 31.09
C LEU A 27 -39.12 5.00 30.04
N VAL A 28 -37.79 5.08 29.86
CA VAL A 28 -37.02 4.18 28.98
C VAL A 28 -37.22 2.73 29.39
N SER A 29 -37.02 2.42 30.67
CA SER A 29 -37.19 1.07 31.25
C SER A 29 -38.60 0.52 30.99
N ARG A 30 -39.64 1.34 31.19
CA ARG A 30 -41.02 0.94 30.91
C ARG A 30 -41.21 0.56 29.44
N HIS A 31 -40.67 1.35 28.51
CA HIS A 31 -40.85 1.08 27.08
C HIS A 31 -40.02 -0.12 26.60
N LEU A 32 -38.75 -0.22 27.00
CA LEU A 32 -37.89 -1.36 26.65
C LEU A 32 -38.43 -2.69 27.17
N ARG A 33 -39.06 -2.72 28.36
CA ARG A 33 -39.65 -3.95 28.94
C ARG A 33 -40.99 -4.35 28.33
N THR A 34 -41.76 -3.40 27.82
CA THR A 34 -43.15 -3.66 27.38
C THR A 34 -43.28 -3.91 25.89
N LYS A 35 -42.41 -3.33 25.06
CA LYS A 35 -42.48 -3.49 23.61
C LYS A 35 -41.64 -4.68 23.15
N LYS A 36 -42.23 -5.55 22.35
CA LYS A 36 -41.54 -6.67 21.68
C LYS A 36 -41.00 -6.21 20.32
N ILE A 37 -39.88 -6.79 19.92
CA ILE A 37 -39.30 -6.61 18.58
C ILE A 37 -40.25 -7.26 17.57
N PRO A 38 -40.76 -6.51 16.57
CA PRO A 38 -41.57 -7.06 15.49
C PRO A 38 -40.78 -8.07 14.63
N GLN A 39 -41.47 -8.98 13.94
CA GLN A 39 -40.83 -9.89 12.98
C GLN A 39 -40.36 -9.16 11.71
N ASP A 40 -41.12 -8.17 11.24
CA ASP A 40 -40.77 -7.29 10.12
C ASP A 40 -41.37 -5.90 10.32
N LEU A 41 -40.67 -4.85 9.88
CA LEU A 41 -41.22 -3.48 9.81
C LEU A 41 -41.97 -3.21 8.48
N ARG A 42 -41.77 -4.06 7.46
CA ARG A 42 -42.34 -3.88 6.11
C ARG A 42 -43.62 -4.68 5.92
N SER A 43 -44.76 -4.06 6.19
CA SER A 43 -46.04 -4.45 5.59
C SER A 43 -46.79 -3.33 4.87
N SER A 44 -46.26 -2.10 4.76
CA SER A 44 -46.90 -1.07 3.93
C SER A 44 -45.97 0.12 3.63
N LEU A 45 -46.34 0.87 2.59
CA LEU A 45 -45.81 2.15 2.11
C LEU A 45 -45.89 3.31 3.14
N GLU A 46 -45.73 3.04 4.43
CA GLU A 46 -46.11 3.95 5.53
C GLU A 46 -44.94 4.63 6.27
N PRO A 47 -45.22 5.76 6.95
CA PRO A 47 -44.27 6.44 7.85
C PRO A 47 -43.71 5.51 8.94
N PRO A 48 -42.57 5.87 9.57
CA PRO A 48 -41.96 5.07 10.63
C PRO A 48 -42.97 4.66 11.69
N THR A 49 -43.06 3.36 11.98
CA THR A 49 -44.03 2.86 12.97
C THR A 49 -43.86 3.60 14.30
N ALA A 50 -44.96 3.89 14.99
CA ALA A 50 -44.93 4.55 16.30
C ALA A 50 -44.06 3.78 17.32
N THR A 51 -43.87 2.48 17.11
CA THR A 51 -42.96 1.66 17.93
C THR A 51 -41.49 1.95 17.61
N ALA A 52 -41.09 2.03 16.34
CA ALA A 52 -39.72 2.36 15.97
C ALA A 52 -39.31 3.75 16.52
N ARG A 53 -40.16 4.77 16.38
CA ARG A 53 -39.86 6.12 16.91
C ARG A 53 -39.63 6.12 18.42
N VAL A 54 -40.53 5.49 19.18
CA VAL A 54 -40.40 5.40 20.65
C VAL A 54 -39.12 4.66 21.05
N MET A 55 -38.69 3.66 20.28
CA MET A 55 -37.45 2.93 20.56
C MET A 55 -36.22 3.76 20.24
N VAL A 56 -36.21 4.51 19.15
CA VAL A 56 -35.15 5.48 18.87
C VAL A 56 -35.06 6.52 19.98
N ASP A 57 -36.19 7.05 20.47
CA ASP A 57 -36.21 7.98 21.61
C ASP A 57 -35.67 7.34 22.90
N CYS A 58 -35.94 6.03 23.11
CA CYS A 58 -35.39 5.29 24.23
C CYS A 58 -33.86 5.18 24.14
N LEU A 59 -33.35 4.80 22.96
CA LEU A 59 -31.91 4.72 22.70
C LEU A 59 -31.25 6.10 22.81
N ASP A 60 -31.93 7.17 22.38
CA ASP A 60 -31.44 8.54 22.53
C ASP A 60 -31.34 8.97 24.00
N GLY A 61 -32.29 8.53 24.84
CA GLY A 61 -32.21 8.72 26.29
C GLY A 61 -31.00 8.01 26.90
N LEU A 62 -30.74 6.75 26.53
CA LEU A 62 -29.56 6.01 26.99
C LEU A 62 -28.26 6.65 26.49
N ARG A 63 -28.22 7.07 25.21
CA ARG A 63 -27.13 7.83 24.61
C ARG A 63 -26.84 9.09 25.42
N ALA A 64 -27.85 9.90 25.73
CA ALA A 64 -27.70 11.14 26.47
C ALA A 64 -27.13 10.90 27.89
N ALA A 65 -27.50 9.80 28.54
CA ALA A 65 -26.95 9.44 29.85
C ALA A 65 -25.45 9.10 29.77
N LEU A 66 -25.04 8.26 28.81
CA LEU A 66 -23.62 7.92 28.60
C LEU A 66 -22.79 9.15 28.19
N GLN A 67 -23.31 10.00 27.29
CA GLN A 67 -22.66 11.25 26.90
C GLN A 67 -22.40 12.16 28.09
N TRP A 68 -23.37 12.27 29.01
CA TRP A 68 -23.24 13.12 30.19
C TRP A 68 -22.10 12.64 31.07
N GLU A 69 -22.02 11.33 31.32
CA GLU A 69 -20.95 10.73 32.12
C GLU A 69 -19.57 10.91 31.47
N SER A 70 -19.48 10.67 30.16
CA SER A 70 -18.27 10.89 29.36
C SER A 70 -17.71 12.31 29.48
N LYS A 71 -18.58 13.33 29.42
CA LYS A 71 -18.20 14.75 29.55
C LYS A 71 -17.67 15.08 30.94
N GLN A 72 -18.17 14.44 31.99
CA GLN A 72 -17.68 14.65 33.36
C GLN A 72 -16.30 14.02 33.55
N ASN A 73 -16.05 12.87 32.93
CA ASN A 73 -14.77 12.16 33.02
C ASN A 73 -13.64 12.85 32.24
N SER A 74 -13.95 13.59 31.18
CA SER A 74 -12.97 14.24 30.29
C SER A 74 -12.49 15.62 30.77
N HIS A 75 -13.18 16.28 31.70
CA HIS A 75 -12.78 17.58 32.27
C HIS A 75 -11.84 17.49 33.49
N GLY A 76 -10.89 16.54 33.47
CA GLY A 76 -9.91 16.28 34.54
C GLY A 76 -8.85 17.37 34.77
N CYS A 77 -9.23 18.65 34.85
CA CYS A 77 -8.33 19.74 35.24
C CYS A 77 -8.60 20.30 36.65
N ASP A 78 -9.67 19.85 37.31
CA ASP A 78 -9.91 20.11 38.73
C ASP A 78 -9.81 18.81 39.53
N ASN A 79 -8.99 18.81 40.58
CA ASN A 79 -8.78 17.72 41.55
C ASN A 79 -10.05 17.35 42.38
N ARG A 80 -11.26 17.49 41.83
CA ARG A 80 -12.49 17.01 42.45
C ARG A 80 -12.66 15.54 42.12
N LYS A 81 -12.54 14.69 43.14
CA LYS A 81 -12.90 13.26 43.05
C LYS A 81 -14.26 13.12 42.34
N PRO A 82 -14.40 12.19 41.38
CA PRO A 82 -15.70 11.91 40.77
C PRO A 82 -16.70 11.61 41.89
N SER A 83 -17.83 12.31 41.89
CA SER A 83 -18.86 12.08 42.90
C SER A 83 -19.39 10.64 42.73
N LYS A 84 -19.70 9.95 43.84
CA LYS A 84 -20.28 8.59 43.82
C LYS A 84 -21.56 8.48 42.98
N GLN A 85 -22.25 9.59 42.69
CA GLN A 85 -23.44 9.63 41.86
C GLN A 85 -23.15 9.47 40.36
N ASN A 86 -21.94 9.80 39.89
CA ASN A 86 -21.64 9.81 38.45
C ASN A 86 -21.49 8.41 37.86
N GLY A 87 -20.87 7.45 38.58
CA GLY A 87 -20.79 6.05 38.15
C GLY A 87 -22.13 5.29 38.16
N MET A 88 -23.22 5.91 38.60
CA MET A 88 -24.54 5.27 38.65
C MET A 88 -25.27 5.30 37.30
N LEU A 89 -24.96 6.23 36.39
CA LEU A 89 -25.70 6.34 35.13
C LEU A 89 -25.29 5.22 34.16
N LYS A 90 -24.00 4.99 33.95
CA LYS A 90 -23.44 3.89 33.17
C LYS A 90 -23.95 2.55 33.67
N GLU A 91 -23.84 2.26 34.95
CA GLU A 91 -24.35 1.00 35.53
C GLU A 91 -25.84 0.81 35.23
N ARG A 92 -26.65 1.87 35.39
CA ARG A 92 -28.08 1.83 35.05
C ARG A 92 -28.35 1.70 33.57
N VAL A 93 -27.53 2.26 32.69
CA VAL A 93 -27.66 2.06 31.24
C VAL A 93 -27.35 0.60 30.90
N MET A 94 -26.32 0.02 31.51
CA MET A 94 -25.91 -1.37 31.28
C MET A 94 -26.92 -2.39 31.79
N GLU A 95 -27.73 -2.08 32.81
CA GLU A 95 -28.91 -2.89 33.19
C GLU A 95 -29.88 -3.15 32.02
N TYR A 96 -29.91 -2.25 31.02
CA TYR A 96 -30.77 -2.35 29.84
C TYR A 96 -30.04 -2.83 28.59
N TRP A 97 -28.74 -3.10 28.67
CA TRP A 97 -27.88 -3.37 27.52
C TRP A 97 -28.45 -4.44 26.59
N THR A 98 -28.79 -5.61 27.13
CA THR A 98 -29.29 -6.74 26.32
C THR A 98 -30.53 -6.40 25.49
N VAL A 99 -31.42 -5.56 26.01
CA VAL A 99 -32.65 -5.16 25.30
C VAL A 99 -32.36 -3.99 24.34
N ALA A 100 -31.58 -3.00 24.79
CA ALA A 100 -31.16 -1.88 23.96
C ALA A 100 -30.34 -2.33 22.74
N TRP A 101 -29.47 -3.32 22.92
CA TRP A 101 -28.68 -3.96 21.87
C TRP A 101 -29.57 -4.60 20.81
N LYS A 102 -30.52 -5.46 21.22
CA LYS A 102 -31.43 -6.13 20.28
C LYS A 102 -32.25 -5.14 19.46
N TRP A 103 -32.73 -4.06 20.09
CA TRP A 103 -33.42 -2.98 19.38
C TRP A 103 -32.49 -2.20 18.45
N SER A 104 -31.25 -1.93 18.86
CA SER A 104 -30.25 -1.26 18.03
C SER A 104 -29.96 -2.08 16.76
N SER A 105 -29.64 -3.36 16.92
CA SER A 105 -29.40 -4.29 15.80
C SER A 105 -30.61 -4.36 14.86
N PHE A 106 -31.82 -4.53 15.40
CA PHE A 106 -33.06 -4.53 14.61
C PHE A 106 -33.27 -3.23 13.83
N LEU A 107 -33.06 -2.07 14.45
CA LEU A 107 -33.21 -0.76 13.78
C LEU A 107 -32.16 -0.57 12.69
N VAL A 108 -30.94 -1.09 12.85
CA VAL A 108 -29.95 -1.06 11.77
C VAL A 108 -30.41 -1.87 10.57
N GLU A 109 -30.86 -3.12 10.78
CA GLU A 109 -31.30 -3.99 9.68
C GLU A 109 -32.58 -3.49 8.99
N GLU A 110 -33.54 -2.98 9.76
CA GLU A 110 -34.86 -2.64 9.23
C GLU A 110 -35.01 -1.18 8.79
N VAL A 111 -34.27 -0.26 9.40
CA VAL A 111 -34.38 1.19 9.13
C VAL A 111 -33.16 1.70 8.39
N VAL A 112 -31.95 1.38 8.84
CA VAL A 112 -30.72 1.96 8.27
C VAL A 112 -30.27 1.26 6.98
N ALA A 113 -30.34 -0.08 6.94
CA ALA A 113 -29.87 -0.87 5.80
C ALA A 113 -30.82 -0.81 4.59
N LYS A 114 -32.09 -0.43 4.79
CA LYS A 114 -33.14 -0.45 3.77
C LYS A 114 -33.33 0.93 3.15
N GLU A 115 -33.53 1.02 1.83
CA GLU A 115 -33.83 2.30 1.19
C GLU A 115 -35.14 2.91 1.71
N PRO A 116 -35.14 4.22 2.04
CA PRO A 116 -36.34 4.93 2.47
C PRO A 116 -37.28 5.17 1.29
N LEU A 117 -38.58 5.00 1.52
CA LEU A 117 -39.62 5.19 0.50
C LEU A 117 -40.20 6.62 0.46
N SER A 118 -39.83 7.47 1.43
CA SER A 118 -40.35 8.83 1.57
C SER A 118 -39.31 9.79 2.16
N ILE A 119 -39.55 11.09 2.04
CA ILE A 119 -38.71 12.13 2.66
C ILE A 119 -38.71 11.97 4.19
N GLU A 120 -39.88 11.78 4.79
CA GLU A 120 -40.01 11.53 6.24
C GLU A 120 -39.28 10.24 6.66
N GLY A 121 -39.32 9.19 5.82
CA GLY A 121 -38.54 7.98 6.03
C GLY A 121 -37.03 8.23 5.96
N THR A 122 -36.59 9.14 5.10
CA THR A 122 -35.17 9.52 4.96
C THR A 122 -34.69 10.29 6.19
N GLU A 123 -35.47 11.27 6.66
CA GLU A 123 -35.17 12.02 7.89
C GLU A 123 -35.12 11.09 9.11
N PHE A 124 -36.09 10.17 9.22
CA PHE A 124 -36.11 9.18 10.30
C PHE A 124 -34.95 8.20 10.22
N GLN A 125 -34.58 7.75 9.03
CA GLN A 125 -33.40 6.89 8.81
C GLN A 125 -32.13 7.60 9.29
N HIS A 126 -31.94 8.87 8.88
CA HIS A 126 -30.79 9.66 9.29
C HIS A 126 -30.73 9.83 10.81
N TRP A 127 -31.85 10.19 11.44
CA TRP A 127 -31.93 10.33 12.90
C TRP A 127 -31.65 9.00 13.63
N THR A 128 -32.23 7.91 13.14
CA THR A 128 -32.02 6.56 13.69
C THR A 128 -30.54 6.18 13.61
N PHE A 129 -29.91 6.41 12.46
CA PHE A 129 -28.49 6.20 12.25
C PHE A 129 -27.65 6.98 13.27
N GLU A 130 -27.87 8.29 13.44
CA GLU A 130 -27.09 9.11 14.37
C GLU A 130 -27.22 8.63 15.83
N VAL A 131 -28.44 8.35 16.27
CA VAL A 131 -28.71 7.89 17.64
C VAL A 131 -28.06 6.55 17.91
N VAL A 132 -28.28 5.56 17.02
CA VAL A 132 -27.78 4.20 17.20
C VAL A 132 -26.25 4.17 17.11
N ALA A 133 -25.66 4.81 16.10
CA ALA A 133 -24.22 4.84 15.93
C ALA A 133 -23.49 5.42 17.15
N GLU A 134 -23.98 6.55 17.66
CA GLU A 134 -23.35 7.19 18.80
C GLU A 134 -23.61 6.44 20.12
N PHE A 135 -24.81 5.88 20.31
CA PHE A 135 -25.11 5.03 21.46
C PHE A 135 -24.17 3.82 21.53
N LEU A 136 -24.02 3.07 20.43
CA LEU A 136 -23.16 1.89 20.40
C LEU A 136 -21.68 2.24 20.62
N ARG A 137 -21.20 3.36 20.04
CA ARG A 137 -19.84 3.85 20.32
C ARG A 137 -19.66 4.19 21.80
N LEU A 138 -20.59 4.94 22.39
CA LEU A 138 -20.50 5.32 23.80
C LEU A 138 -20.55 4.10 24.72
N ALA A 139 -21.39 3.11 24.40
CA ALA A 139 -21.44 1.86 25.15
C ALA A 139 -20.07 1.16 25.10
N ALA A 140 -19.46 1.03 23.91
CA ALA A 140 -18.13 0.42 23.78
C ALA A 140 -17.04 1.23 24.49
N PHE A 141 -17.04 2.56 24.36
CA PHE A 141 -16.01 3.43 24.94
C PHE A 141 -16.13 3.53 26.47
N GLU A 142 -17.32 3.84 26.99
CA GLU A 142 -17.51 4.02 28.43
C GLU A 142 -17.34 2.71 29.20
N THR A 143 -17.51 1.55 28.55
CA THR A 143 -17.31 0.25 29.19
C THR A 143 -15.86 -0.23 29.18
N GLN A 144 -14.93 0.44 28.51
CA GLN A 144 -13.50 0.06 28.52
C GLN A 144 -12.96 -0.07 29.96
N GLY A 145 -12.28 -1.18 30.23
CA GLY A 145 -11.66 -1.47 31.53
C GLY A 145 -12.64 -1.80 32.66
N CYS A 146 -13.92 -2.05 32.37
CA CYS A 146 -14.93 -2.43 33.36
C CYS A 146 -15.56 -3.80 33.04
N PRO A 147 -16.28 -4.44 33.99
CA PRO A 147 -16.88 -5.76 33.79
C PRO A 147 -17.82 -5.86 32.58
N HIS A 148 -18.49 -4.75 32.24
CA HIS A 148 -19.45 -4.68 31.13
C HIS A 148 -18.79 -4.64 29.74
N GLU A 149 -17.47 -4.42 29.64
CA GLU A 149 -16.76 -4.35 28.35
C GLU A 149 -16.97 -5.63 27.54
N PHE A 150 -16.84 -6.77 28.22
CA PHE A 150 -17.02 -8.08 27.60
C PHE A 150 -18.45 -8.28 27.12
N GLU A 151 -19.46 -7.87 27.89
CA GLU A 151 -20.87 -7.98 27.51
C GLU A 151 -21.23 -7.13 26.29
N VAL A 152 -20.59 -5.97 26.13
CA VAL A 152 -20.77 -5.09 24.97
C VAL A 152 -20.07 -5.66 23.74
N LEU A 153 -18.77 -5.92 23.85
CA LEU A 153 -17.94 -6.29 22.70
C LEU A 153 -18.22 -7.72 22.20
N LYS A 154 -18.67 -8.64 23.07
CA LYS A 154 -19.05 -10.01 22.70
C LYS A 154 -20.54 -10.18 22.41
N ALA A 155 -21.32 -9.10 22.38
CA ALA A 155 -22.71 -9.19 21.93
C ALA A 155 -22.74 -9.70 20.47
N PRO A 156 -23.51 -10.77 20.16
CA PRO A 156 -23.51 -11.37 18.83
C PRO A 156 -23.88 -10.34 17.74
N GLY A 157 -23.04 -10.20 16.72
CA GLY A 157 -23.24 -9.26 15.61
C GLY A 157 -23.01 -7.79 15.97
N PHE A 158 -22.48 -7.49 17.16
CA PHE A 158 -22.15 -6.12 17.57
C PHE A 158 -21.20 -5.44 16.60
N LEU A 159 -20.14 -6.17 16.26
CA LEU A 159 -19.09 -5.70 15.39
C LEU A 159 -19.58 -5.49 13.96
N SER A 160 -20.27 -6.49 13.40
CA SER A 160 -20.82 -6.41 12.05
C SER A 160 -21.81 -5.24 11.92
N THR A 161 -22.64 -5.00 12.95
CA THR A 161 -23.56 -3.85 12.99
C THR A 161 -22.82 -2.52 12.98
N LEU A 162 -21.73 -2.38 13.74
CA LEU A 162 -20.91 -1.16 13.74
C LEU A 162 -20.26 -0.90 12.37
N VAL A 163 -19.73 -1.95 11.72
CA VAL A 163 -19.14 -1.85 10.38
C VAL A 163 -20.20 -1.48 9.34
N LYS A 164 -21.41 -2.07 9.41
CA LYS A 164 -22.55 -1.70 8.56
C LYS A 164 -22.93 -0.23 8.71
N LEU A 165 -23.05 0.26 9.95
CA LEU A 165 -23.32 1.67 10.23
C LEU A 165 -22.24 2.59 9.66
N TRP A 166 -20.97 2.20 9.79
CA TRP A 166 -19.87 2.96 9.23
C TRP A 166 -19.92 3.03 7.70
N PHE A 167 -20.12 1.91 7.00
CA PHE A 167 -20.28 1.94 5.54
C PHE A 167 -21.50 2.73 5.08
N HIS A 168 -22.61 2.64 5.82
CA HIS A 168 -23.78 3.48 5.56
C HIS A 168 -23.43 4.98 5.64
N ALA A 169 -22.70 5.38 6.69
CA ALA A 169 -22.23 6.76 6.88
C ALA A 169 -21.31 7.22 5.73
N LEU A 170 -20.42 6.34 5.25
CA LEU A 170 -19.53 6.66 4.13
C LEU A 170 -20.29 6.82 2.81
N ARG A 171 -21.34 6.01 2.57
CA ARG A 171 -22.10 5.98 1.32
C ARG A 171 -23.12 7.11 1.21
N HIS A 172 -23.90 7.33 2.27
CA HIS A 172 -25.02 8.28 2.25
C HIS A 172 -24.68 9.63 2.88
N GLY A 173 -23.49 9.74 3.47
CA GLY A 173 -23.12 10.86 4.31
C GLY A 173 -23.69 10.73 5.71
N GLY A 174 -22.99 11.31 6.68
CA GLY A 174 -23.42 11.44 8.06
C GLY A 174 -22.88 12.74 8.62
N SER A 175 -23.37 13.17 9.78
CA SER A 175 -22.70 14.28 10.45
C SER A 175 -21.22 13.93 10.70
N PRO A 176 -20.29 14.90 10.63
CA PRO A 176 -18.89 14.64 10.94
C PRO A 176 -18.67 14.01 12.31
N ALA A 177 -19.62 14.25 13.25
CA ALA A 177 -19.68 13.57 14.52
C ALA A 177 -19.98 12.07 14.33
N ALA A 178 -21.08 11.70 13.68
CA ALA A 178 -21.44 10.31 13.44
C ALA A 178 -20.37 9.51 12.67
N LEU A 179 -19.74 10.12 11.65
CA LEU A 179 -18.62 9.51 10.91
C LEU A 179 -17.38 9.29 11.78
N ARG A 180 -17.00 10.30 12.57
CA ARG A 180 -15.91 10.17 13.55
C ARG A 180 -16.21 9.08 14.57
N ASP A 181 -17.45 9.07 15.04
CA ASP A 181 -17.90 8.25 16.15
C ASP A 181 -17.96 6.76 15.74
N THR A 182 -18.41 6.47 14.52
CA THR A 182 -18.35 5.12 13.93
C THR A 182 -16.93 4.69 13.56
N ALA A 183 -16.09 5.60 13.05
CA ALA A 183 -14.67 5.30 12.76
C ALA A 183 -13.87 5.01 14.04
N PHE A 184 -14.17 5.67 15.16
CA PHE A 184 -13.52 5.40 16.45
C PHE A 184 -13.81 3.97 16.94
N SER A 185 -15.01 3.45 16.65
CA SER A 185 -15.34 2.06 16.93
C SER A 185 -14.48 1.08 16.14
N LEU A 186 -13.95 1.45 14.95
CA LEU A 186 -12.96 0.66 14.20
C LEU A 186 -11.56 0.72 14.81
N ILE A 187 -11.16 1.85 15.39
CA ILE A 187 -9.89 2.00 16.13
C ILE A 187 -9.88 1.10 17.36
N LEU A 188 -11.05 0.92 17.98
CA LEU A 188 -11.25 -0.05 19.04
C LEU A 188 -10.80 -1.46 18.59
N PHE A 189 -11.01 -1.88 17.33
CA PHE A 189 -10.52 -3.16 16.80
C PHE A 189 -9.00 -3.25 16.81
N ASP A 190 -8.31 -2.15 16.52
CA ASP A 190 -6.84 -2.05 16.52
C ASP A 190 -6.27 -2.10 17.95
N SER A 191 -7.10 -1.77 18.95
CA SER A 191 -6.74 -1.71 20.37
C SER A 191 -7.21 -2.91 21.21
N ILE A 192 -8.18 -3.70 20.71
CA ILE A 192 -8.64 -4.88 21.45
C ILE A 192 -7.55 -5.94 21.33
N ASN A 193 -6.85 -6.12 22.45
CA ASN A 193 -5.87 -7.15 22.66
C ASN A 193 -6.58 -8.51 22.75
N PHE A 194 -6.99 -9.07 21.61
CA PHE A 194 -7.47 -10.45 21.53
C PHE A 194 -6.27 -11.37 21.75
N SER A 195 -5.96 -11.61 23.02
CA SER A 195 -4.87 -12.49 23.47
C SER A 195 -5.02 -13.96 23.04
N THR A 196 -6.08 -14.29 22.29
CA THR A 196 -6.35 -15.63 21.75
C THR A 196 -6.62 -15.54 20.25
N VAL A 197 -6.04 -16.48 19.49
CA VAL A 197 -6.22 -16.61 18.04
C VAL A 197 -7.69 -16.77 17.66
N ASP A 198 -8.48 -17.46 18.50
CA ASP A 198 -9.91 -17.70 18.27
C ASP A 198 -10.75 -16.42 18.36
N GLY A 199 -10.46 -15.55 19.33
CA GLY A 199 -11.15 -14.26 19.46
C GLY A 199 -10.86 -13.32 18.29
N PHE A 200 -9.64 -13.36 17.76
CA PHE A 200 -9.28 -12.63 16.55
C PHE A 200 -10.02 -13.17 15.32
N LYS A 201 -10.09 -14.50 15.16
CA LYS A 201 -10.80 -15.13 14.03
C LYS A 201 -12.30 -14.82 14.03
N GLU A 202 -12.96 -14.84 15.18
CA GLU A 202 -14.39 -14.51 15.30
C GLU A 202 -14.71 -13.07 14.85
N VAL A 203 -13.78 -12.14 15.09
CA VAL A 203 -13.86 -10.75 14.63
C VAL A 203 -13.68 -10.67 13.12
N LEU A 204 -12.72 -11.44 12.56
CA LEU A 204 -12.54 -11.54 11.11
C LEU A 204 -13.81 -12.03 10.43
N ASP A 205 -14.39 -13.12 10.91
CA ASP A 205 -15.59 -13.73 10.33
C ASP A 205 -16.76 -12.71 10.29
N GLN A 206 -16.92 -11.91 11.36
CA GLN A 206 -17.96 -10.87 11.41
C GLN A 206 -17.73 -9.72 10.43
N VAL A 207 -16.49 -9.31 10.19
CA VAL A 207 -16.19 -8.26 9.20
C VAL A 207 -16.34 -8.82 7.79
N ASP A 208 -15.86 -10.03 7.54
CA ASP A 208 -15.98 -10.72 6.25
C ASP A 208 -17.43 -10.90 5.82
N ASP A 209 -18.33 -11.22 6.76
CA ASP A 209 -19.76 -11.30 6.48
C ASP A 209 -20.34 -9.96 5.99
N VAL A 210 -19.91 -8.83 6.58
CA VAL A 210 -20.33 -7.50 6.10
C VAL A 210 -19.75 -7.19 4.72
N LEU A 211 -18.52 -7.66 4.45
CA LEU A 211 -17.86 -7.45 3.16
C LEU A 211 -18.49 -8.25 2.02
N LYS A 212 -19.03 -9.45 2.30
CA LYS A 212 -19.84 -10.21 1.33
C LYS A 212 -21.05 -9.41 0.85
N ASP A 213 -21.68 -8.67 1.76
CA ASP A 213 -22.85 -7.81 1.47
C ASP A 213 -22.46 -6.43 0.90
N THR A 214 -21.17 -6.08 0.93
CA THR A 214 -20.65 -4.76 0.52
C THR A 214 -19.52 -4.91 -0.51
N PRO A 215 -19.80 -5.38 -1.74
CA PRO A 215 -18.77 -5.65 -2.75
C PRO A 215 -18.00 -4.40 -3.20
N ASP A 216 -18.54 -3.20 -2.98
CA ASP A 216 -17.91 -1.91 -3.30
C ASP A 216 -17.24 -1.22 -2.10
N ALA A 217 -17.10 -1.91 -0.94
CA ALA A 217 -16.49 -1.38 0.29
C ALA A 217 -15.15 -0.65 0.05
N VAL A 218 -14.29 -1.24 -0.77
CA VAL A 218 -12.99 -0.68 -1.16
C VAL A 218 -13.15 0.66 -1.88
N THR A 219 -14.04 0.71 -2.86
CA THR A 219 -14.31 1.92 -3.65
C THR A 219 -14.88 3.02 -2.77
N ILE A 220 -15.78 2.67 -1.85
CA ILE A 220 -16.37 3.59 -0.86
C ILE A 220 -15.24 4.21 -0.01
N CYS A 221 -14.37 3.39 0.57
CA CYS A 221 -13.26 3.85 1.40
C CYS A 221 -12.27 4.74 0.63
N CYS A 222 -11.88 4.33 -0.59
CA CYS A 222 -10.97 5.11 -1.42
C CYS A 222 -11.58 6.46 -1.81
N THR A 223 -12.86 6.47 -2.17
CA THR A 223 -13.61 7.70 -2.51
C THR A 223 -13.69 8.63 -1.30
N HIS A 224 -13.94 8.08 -0.11
CA HIS A 224 -13.95 8.87 1.12
C HIS A 224 -12.59 9.48 1.42
N ILE A 225 -11.51 8.68 1.39
CA ILE A 225 -10.14 9.18 1.59
C ILE A 225 -9.83 10.30 0.60
N PHE A 226 -10.15 10.09 -0.68
CA PHE A 226 -9.97 11.09 -1.72
C PHE A 226 -10.74 12.38 -1.42
N ASN A 227 -12.02 12.29 -1.07
CA ASN A 227 -12.84 13.46 -0.75
C ASN A 227 -12.29 14.22 0.47
N VAL A 228 -11.86 13.51 1.52
CA VAL A 228 -11.31 14.13 2.74
C VAL A 228 -10.01 14.88 2.45
N ILE A 229 -9.13 14.37 1.57
CA ILE A 229 -7.89 15.08 1.22
C ILE A 229 -8.10 16.24 0.24
N GLN A 230 -9.20 16.27 -0.52
CA GLN A 230 -9.57 17.43 -1.35
C GLN A 230 -10.09 18.60 -0.52
N CYS A 231 -10.54 18.35 0.72
CA CYS A 231 -10.99 19.40 1.62
C CYS A 231 -9.84 20.30 2.10
N ASN A 232 -10.10 21.61 2.21
CA ASN A 232 -9.10 22.60 2.65
C ASN A 232 -8.58 22.39 4.07
N THR A 233 -9.37 21.77 4.94
CA THR A 233 -9.06 21.41 6.33
C THR A 233 -9.22 19.90 6.49
N VAL A 234 -8.11 19.17 6.47
CA VAL A 234 -8.13 17.70 6.57
C VAL A 234 -8.46 17.29 8.00
N ASN A 235 -9.55 16.54 8.18
CA ASN A 235 -9.89 15.95 9.47
C ASN A 235 -9.28 14.55 9.59
N MET A 236 -8.22 14.43 10.40
CA MET A 236 -7.47 13.18 10.55
C MET A 236 -8.32 12.01 11.04
N ARG A 237 -9.36 12.28 11.85
CA ARG A 237 -10.26 11.23 12.34
C ARG A 237 -11.14 10.62 11.25
N LEU A 238 -11.43 11.40 10.20
CA LEU A 238 -12.16 10.90 9.04
C LEU A 238 -11.24 10.07 8.11
N LEU A 239 -9.92 10.24 8.20
CA LEU A 239 -8.97 9.40 7.47
C LEU A 239 -8.65 8.09 8.21
N ASP A 240 -8.62 8.14 9.55
CA ASP A 240 -8.07 7.04 10.33
C ASP A 240 -8.83 5.72 10.16
N GLY A 241 -10.16 5.74 10.27
CA GLY A 241 -11.01 4.57 10.09
C GLY A 241 -10.88 3.93 8.70
N PRO A 242 -11.03 4.70 7.60
CA PRO A 242 -10.84 4.17 6.24
C PRO A 242 -9.44 3.59 6.00
N LEU A 243 -8.41 4.20 6.56
CA LEU A 243 -7.04 3.67 6.47
C LEU A 243 -6.85 2.41 7.32
N ALA A 244 -7.48 2.33 8.50
CA ALA A 244 -7.48 1.11 9.32
C ALA A 244 -8.10 -0.05 8.54
N PHE A 245 -9.27 0.22 7.93
CA PHE A 245 -9.96 -0.75 7.12
C PHE A 245 -9.13 -1.19 5.90
N VAL A 246 -8.46 -0.26 5.21
CA VAL A 246 -7.56 -0.60 4.11
C VAL A 246 -6.42 -1.50 4.60
N ALA A 247 -5.77 -1.17 5.72
CA ALA A 247 -4.72 -1.99 6.30
C ALA A 247 -5.23 -3.40 6.65
N TYR A 248 -6.40 -3.48 7.29
CA TYR A 248 -7.09 -4.72 7.62
C TYR A 248 -7.39 -5.57 6.38
N ALA A 249 -8.05 -4.98 5.38
CA ALA A 249 -8.44 -5.64 4.15
C ALA A 249 -7.21 -6.15 3.37
N MET A 250 -6.05 -5.51 3.56
CA MET A 250 -4.79 -5.98 2.98
C MET A 250 -4.20 -7.18 3.69
N GLU A 251 -4.28 -7.24 5.02
CA GLU A 251 -3.63 -8.27 5.82
C GLU A 251 -4.42 -9.58 5.79
N PHE A 252 -5.75 -9.49 5.88
CA PHE A 252 -6.61 -10.64 6.16
C PHE A 252 -7.53 -11.05 5.02
N HIS A 253 -7.66 -10.23 3.96
CA HIS A 253 -8.55 -10.52 2.85
C HIS A 253 -7.83 -10.44 1.49
N ASP A 254 -8.20 -11.32 0.56
CA ASP A 254 -7.78 -11.24 -0.85
C ASP A 254 -8.42 -10.06 -1.63
N LEU A 255 -9.01 -9.07 -0.93
CA LEU A 255 -9.54 -7.81 -1.50
C LEU A 255 -8.43 -6.87 -2.02
N LEU A 256 -7.17 -7.29 -1.95
CA LEU A 256 -6.01 -6.60 -2.52
C LEU A 256 -6.19 -6.25 -4.00
N SER A 257 -6.82 -7.14 -4.77
CA SER A 257 -6.90 -6.95 -6.23
C SER A 257 -7.79 -5.75 -6.59
N PRO A 258 -9.04 -5.61 -6.08
CA PRO A 258 -9.81 -4.37 -6.21
C PRO A 258 -9.12 -3.10 -5.69
N LEU A 259 -8.42 -3.17 -4.54
CA LEU A 259 -7.70 -2.03 -3.93
C LEU A 259 -6.60 -1.48 -4.86
N ILE A 260 -5.86 -2.37 -5.54
CA ILE A 260 -4.78 -2.00 -6.45
C ILE A 260 -5.32 -1.42 -7.76
N ALA A 261 -6.43 -1.95 -8.27
CA ALA A 261 -7.09 -1.39 -9.46
C ALA A 261 -7.44 0.11 -9.30
N CYS A 262 -7.64 0.57 -8.05
CA CYS A 262 -7.92 1.96 -7.70
C CYS A 262 -6.70 2.89 -7.61
N ARG A 263 -5.47 2.45 -7.96
CA ARG A 263 -4.22 3.25 -7.82
C ARG A 263 -3.96 3.74 -6.39
N LEU A 264 -4.33 2.91 -5.42
CA LEU A 264 -4.29 3.26 -4.02
C LEU A 264 -2.88 3.63 -3.49
N PRO A 265 -1.75 3.04 -3.93
CA PRO A 265 -0.42 3.52 -3.54
C PRO A 265 -0.19 5.01 -3.86
N SER A 266 -0.70 5.50 -5.00
CA SER A 266 -0.65 6.91 -5.35
C SER A 266 -1.60 7.76 -4.48
N LEU A 267 -2.77 7.25 -4.13
CA LEU A 267 -3.70 7.92 -3.20
C LEU A 267 -3.08 8.04 -1.80
N ILE A 268 -2.53 6.96 -1.25
CA ILE A 268 -1.85 6.94 0.06
C ILE A 268 -0.65 7.91 0.05
N SER A 269 0.16 7.91 -1.01
CA SER A 269 1.24 8.89 -1.16
C SER A 269 0.74 10.33 -1.20
N SER A 270 -0.43 10.56 -1.80
CA SER A 270 -1.09 11.87 -1.83
C SER A 270 -1.60 12.29 -0.45
N VAL A 271 -2.13 11.36 0.35
CA VAL A 271 -2.49 11.58 1.76
C VAL A 271 -1.24 12.02 2.52
N MET A 272 -0.15 11.25 2.45
CA MET A 272 1.12 11.55 3.13
C MET A 272 1.67 12.94 2.76
N MET A 273 1.59 13.32 1.48
CA MET A 273 1.96 14.65 1.01
C MET A 273 1.10 15.78 1.60
N HIS A 274 -0.20 15.56 1.82
CA HIS A 274 -1.09 16.52 2.48
C HIS A 274 -0.79 16.64 3.98
N LEU A 275 -0.55 15.50 4.65
CA LEU A 275 -0.17 15.43 6.07
C LEU A 275 1.14 16.18 6.36
N THR A 276 2.02 16.25 5.37
CA THR A 276 3.31 16.96 5.47
C THR A 276 3.30 18.33 4.77
N SER A 277 2.12 18.86 4.43
CA SER A 277 2.04 20.17 3.79
C SER A 277 2.41 21.30 4.76
N SER A 278 3.06 22.34 4.25
CA SER A 278 3.41 23.53 5.04
C SER A 278 2.16 24.25 5.56
N LYS A 279 1.06 24.20 4.80
CA LYS A 279 -0.25 24.74 5.20
C LYS A 279 -0.76 24.03 6.45
N LEU A 280 -0.86 22.70 6.45
CA LEU A 280 -1.28 21.95 7.63
C LEU A 280 -0.32 22.15 8.81
N THR A 281 0.99 22.22 8.54
CA THR A 281 2.00 22.46 9.58
C THR A 281 1.84 23.84 10.21
N TYR A 282 1.51 24.87 9.42
CA TYR A 282 1.22 26.22 9.88
C TYR A 282 -0.09 26.28 10.65
N ASP A 283 -1.15 25.66 10.10
CA ASP A 283 -2.47 25.61 10.73
C ASP A 283 -2.37 24.95 12.10
N LEU A 284 -1.71 23.79 12.23
CA LEU A 284 -1.48 23.11 13.53
C LEU A 284 -0.71 23.96 14.56
N VAL A 285 0.18 24.85 14.10
CA VAL A 285 0.95 25.73 15.00
C VAL A 285 0.11 26.89 15.53
N ASN A 286 -0.92 27.31 14.78
CA ASN A 286 -1.74 28.49 15.06
C ASN A 286 -3.19 28.16 15.46
N ILE A 287 -3.50 26.91 15.81
CA ILE A 287 -4.80 26.56 16.39
C ILE A 287 -4.83 27.09 17.83
N ASP A 288 -5.46 28.25 17.98
CA ASP A 288 -5.83 28.88 19.26
C ASP A 288 -7.12 28.26 19.86
N ASP A 289 -7.66 27.20 19.26
CA ASP A 289 -9.00 26.68 19.62
C ASP A 289 -8.96 25.85 20.91
N VAL A 290 -9.49 26.45 21.98
CA VAL A 290 -9.61 25.92 23.35
C VAL A 290 -10.39 24.59 23.43
N LYS A 291 -11.11 24.19 22.39
CA LYS A 291 -11.93 22.97 22.40
C LYS A 291 -11.17 21.66 22.13
N TRP A 292 -10.00 21.70 21.50
CA TRP A 292 -9.23 20.50 21.20
C TRP A 292 -7.76 20.77 21.43
N ASP A 293 -7.16 20.04 22.38
CA ASP A 293 -5.74 20.17 22.68
C ASP A 293 -4.92 19.93 21.40
N ARG A 294 -4.12 20.94 21.02
CA ARG A 294 -3.12 20.89 19.94
C ARG A 294 -2.30 19.59 19.99
N TYR A 295 -2.02 19.08 21.18
CA TYR A 295 -1.37 17.79 21.41
C TYR A 295 -2.09 16.61 20.74
N THR A 296 -3.42 16.56 20.81
CA THR A 296 -4.24 15.46 20.27
C THR A 296 -4.21 15.45 18.74
N GLN A 297 -4.23 16.63 18.11
CA GLN A 297 -4.20 16.73 16.65
C GLN A 297 -2.81 16.41 16.08
N GLU A 298 -1.74 16.87 16.72
CA GLU A 298 -0.37 16.55 16.31
C GLU A 298 -0.10 15.05 16.36
N ASN A 299 -0.50 14.36 17.44
CA ASN A 299 -0.35 12.91 17.56
C ASN A 299 -1.16 12.15 16.51
N MET A 300 -2.36 12.63 16.15
CA MET A 300 -3.18 12.02 15.11
C MET A 300 -2.54 12.10 13.72
N VAL A 301 -1.87 13.21 13.38
CA VAL A 301 -1.17 13.33 12.09
C VAL A 301 -0.02 12.31 12.01
N GLU A 302 0.78 12.20 13.06
CA GLU A 302 1.87 11.22 13.13
C GLU A 302 1.34 9.78 13.01
N PHE A 303 0.26 9.48 13.73
CA PHE A 303 -0.40 8.17 13.70
C PHE A 303 -0.95 7.80 12.31
N VAL A 304 -1.68 8.71 11.67
CA VAL A 304 -2.22 8.51 10.32
C VAL A 304 -1.08 8.37 9.31
N TYR A 305 0.02 9.11 9.47
CA TYR A 305 1.19 8.97 8.62
C TYR A 305 1.87 7.60 8.80
N LEU A 306 2.06 7.16 10.04
CA LEU A 306 2.60 5.84 10.38
C LEU A 306 1.76 4.73 9.76
N ARG A 307 0.44 4.83 9.84
CA ARG A 307 -0.49 3.88 9.21
C ARG A 307 -0.35 3.87 7.68
N CYS A 308 -0.28 5.04 7.04
CA CYS A 308 0.01 5.14 5.61
C CYS A 308 1.35 4.48 5.24
N ALA A 309 2.40 4.69 6.03
CA ALA A 309 3.71 4.09 5.81
C ALA A 309 3.65 2.55 5.93
N ARG A 310 2.97 2.02 6.95
CA ARG A 310 2.75 0.57 7.11
C ARG A 310 2.01 -0.03 5.93
N ILE A 311 0.92 0.62 5.48
CA ILE A 311 0.16 0.21 4.28
C ILE A 311 1.09 0.12 3.06
N LEU A 312 1.88 1.15 2.78
CA LEU A 312 2.82 1.14 1.65
C LEU A 312 3.90 0.05 1.80
N GLY A 313 4.49 -0.10 2.99
CA GLY A 313 5.48 -1.12 3.28
C GLY A 313 4.95 -2.53 3.01
N SER A 314 3.76 -2.86 3.54
CA SER A 314 3.09 -4.14 3.31
C SER A 314 2.82 -4.39 1.83
N TRP A 315 2.42 -3.37 1.05
CA TRP A 315 2.29 -3.51 -0.40
C TRP A 315 3.59 -3.71 -1.14
N PHE A 316 4.66 -3.04 -0.72
CA PHE A 316 5.96 -3.23 -1.35
C PHE A 316 6.44 -4.68 -1.13
N ILE A 317 6.11 -5.29 0.02
CA ILE A 317 6.42 -6.69 0.30
C ILE A 317 5.58 -7.62 -0.59
N LYS A 318 4.26 -7.42 -0.62
CA LYS A 318 3.35 -8.31 -1.36
C LYS A 318 3.50 -8.19 -2.87
N ARG A 319 3.67 -6.97 -3.40
CA ARG A 319 3.56 -6.68 -4.84
C ARG A 319 4.81 -6.07 -5.46
N GLY A 320 5.76 -5.57 -4.67
CA GLY A 320 7.04 -5.12 -5.20
C GLY A 320 6.93 -3.97 -6.20
N HIS A 321 7.52 -4.17 -7.39
CA HIS A 321 7.80 -3.14 -8.38
C HIS A 321 6.61 -2.21 -8.72
N PRO A 322 5.41 -2.70 -9.10
CA PRO A 322 4.31 -1.82 -9.52
C PRO A 322 3.88 -0.84 -8.43
N CYS A 323 3.75 -1.31 -7.18
CA CYS A 323 3.36 -0.46 -6.04
C CYS A 323 4.43 0.60 -5.74
N ILE A 324 5.71 0.23 -5.84
CA ILE A 324 6.80 1.19 -5.64
C ILE A 324 6.77 2.27 -6.72
N VAL A 325 6.58 1.89 -7.99
CA VAL A 325 6.45 2.86 -9.11
C VAL A 325 5.32 3.85 -8.85
N GLU A 326 4.14 3.37 -8.42
CA GLU A 326 2.99 4.23 -8.15
C GLU A 326 3.21 5.17 -6.96
N ALA A 327 3.82 4.68 -5.88
CA ALA A 327 4.14 5.51 -4.71
C ALA A 327 5.17 6.60 -5.06
N LEU A 328 6.24 6.24 -5.79
CA LEU A 328 7.25 7.19 -6.23
C LEU A 328 6.68 8.26 -7.17
N ARG A 329 5.77 7.89 -8.10
CA ARG A 329 5.02 8.84 -8.93
C ARG A 329 4.15 9.78 -8.10
N GLY A 330 3.60 9.28 -6.99
CA GLY A 330 2.84 10.04 -5.99
C GLY A 330 3.68 10.96 -5.10
N ARG A 331 4.98 11.15 -5.39
CA ARG A 331 5.93 11.97 -4.60
C ARG A 331 6.11 11.48 -3.16
N PHE A 332 6.06 10.16 -2.96
CA PHE A 332 6.33 9.54 -1.66
C PHE A 332 7.66 9.99 -1.04
N LEU A 333 8.77 9.96 -1.79
CA LEU A 333 10.10 10.33 -1.26
C LEU A 333 10.16 11.78 -0.72
N PRO A 334 9.72 12.82 -1.47
CA PRO A 334 9.59 14.16 -0.91
C PRO A 334 8.70 14.25 0.35
N SER A 335 7.61 13.49 0.43
CA SER A 335 6.78 13.42 1.64
C SER A 335 7.56 12.84 2.82
N LEU A 336 8.27 11.74 2.58
CA LEU A 336 9.09 11.07 3.59
C LEU A 336 10.17 11.99 4.16
N PHE A 337 10.77 12.87 3.35
CA PHE A 337 11.73 13.85 3.89
C PHE A 337 11.11 14.86 4.86
N LYS A 338 9.83 15.17 4.66
CA LYS A 338 9.12 16.12 5.51
C LYS A 338 8.67 15.50 6.84
N THR A 339 8.80 14.19 7.03
CA THR A 339 8.58 13.56 8.35
C THR A 339 9.59 14.00 9.39
N ALA A 340 10.73 14.56 8.96
CA ALA A 340 11.66 15.28 9.84
C ALA A 340 10.97 16.34 10.72
N LEU A 341 9.84 16.90 10.26
CA LEU A 341 9.03 17.82 11.05
C LEU A 341 8.42 17.16 12.30
N PHE A 342 8.17 15.84 12.27
CA PHE A 342 7.67 15.05 13.39
C PHE A 342 8.81 14.68 14.36
N PHE A 343 10.01 14.37 13.85
CA PHE A 343 11.16 13.99 14.68
C PHE A 343 11.72 15.15 15.52
N LYS A 344 11.65 16.40 15.04
CA LYS A 344 12.11 17.57 15.82
C LYS A 344 11.32 17.82 17.11
N ARG A 345 10.10 17.30 17.21
CA ARG A 345 9.12 17.85 18.16
C ARG A 345 9.09 17.17 19.53
N ARG A 346 9.52 15.91 19.68
CA ARG A 346 9.48 15.13 20.94
C ARG A 346 10.52 13.99 20.96
N SER A 347 10.61 13.28 22.08
CA SER A 347 11.22 11.95 22.23
C SER A 347 10.09 10.98 22.63
N ASN A 348 9.48 10.29 21.67
CA ASN A 348 8.35 9.38 21.92
C ASN A 348 8.60 8.04 21.20
N PRO A 349 8.32 6.86 21.78
CA PRO A 349 8.43 5.55 21.11
C PRO A 349 7.81 5.47 19.70
N PHE A 350 6.76 6.25 19.40
CA PHE A 350 6.18 6.31 18.05
C PHE A 350 7.17 6.81 16.97
N GLN A 351 8.12 7.67 17.35
CA GLN A 351 9.11 8.20 16.40
C GLN A 351 10.13 7.14 15.99
N SER A 352 10.55 6.26 16.91
CA SER A 352 11.44 5.14 16.57
C SER A 352 10.74 4.18 15.62
N ASP A 353 9.46 3.88 15.83
CA ASP A 353 8.68 3.02 14.94
C ASP A 353 8.56 3.63 13.54
N LEU A 354 8.21 4.92 13.47
CA LEU A 354 8.08 5.61 12.19
C LEU A 354 9.42 5.67 11.44
N GLN A 355 10.51 5.98 12.13
CA GLN A 355 11.84 6.02 11.52
C GLN A 355 12.24 4.63 11.00
N ASN A 356 12.07 3.58 11.80
CA ASN A 356 12.38 2.20 11.43
C ASN A 356 11.59 1.78 10.18
N ILE A 357 10.27 2.02 10.17
CA ILE A 357 9.42 1.71 9.01
C ILE A 357 9.86 2.48 7.77
N CYS A 358 10.18 3.77 7.90
CA CYS A 358 10.68 4.56 6.78
C CYS A 358 12.01 4.02 6.25
N CYS A 359 12.95 3.65 7.13
CA CYS A 359 14.23 3.03 6.74
C CYS A 359 14.00 1.71 5.99
N CYS A 360 13.16 0.82 6.52
CA CYS A 360 12.81 -0.44 5.85
C CYS A 360 12.22 -0.20 4.46
N ILE A 361 11.34 0.81 4.32
CA ILE A 361 10.77 1.16 3.01
C ILE A 361 11.86 1.66 2.04
N LEU A 362 12.80 2.49 2.49
CA LEU A 362 13.90 2.97 1.63
C LEU A 362 14.81 1.82 1.19
N GLU A 363 15.14 0.89 2.09
CA GLU A 363 15.90 -0.31 1.77
C GLU A 363 15.16 -1.19 0.75
N MET A 364 13.84 -1.33 0.88
CA MET A 364 13.03 -2.03 -0.11
C MET A 364 13.11 -1.36 -1.47
N ILE A 365 12.95 -0.02 -1.54
CA ILE A 365 13.10 0.71 -2.81
C ILE A 365 14.50 0.50 -3.39
N ALA A 366 15.54 0.43 -2.55
CA ALA A 366 16.92 0.22 -2.99
C ALA A 366 17.11 -1.15 -3.66
N ARG A 367 16.51 -2.22 -3.12
CA ARG A 367 16.50 -3.56 -3.74
C ARG A 367 15.90 -3.50 -5.15
N TYR A 368 14.75 -2.85 -5.28
CA TYR A 368 14.04 -2.68 -6.56
C TYR A 368 14.67 -1.65 -7.51
N SER A 369 15.72 -0.93 -7.11
CA SER A 369 16.38 0.04 -8.00
C SER A 369 17.14 -0.60 -9.16
N ILE A 370 17.21 -1.94 -9.21
CA ILE A 370 17.70 -2.71 -10.36
C ILE A 370 16.81 -2.50 -11.58
N TYR A 371 15.53 -2.20 -11.37
CA TYR A 371 14.60 -1.87 -12.44
C TYR A 371 14.78 -0.40 -12.87
N PRO A 372 14.93 -0.13 -14.18
CA PRO A 372 15.33 1.18 -14.66
C PRO A 372 14.25 2.25 -14.42
N THR A 373 12.96 1.88 -14.33
CA THR A 373 11.91 2.83 -13.96
C THR A 373 12.07 3.32 -12.52
N ILE A 374 12.44 2.43 -11.59
CA ILE A 374 12.62 2.80 -10.18
C ILE A 374 13.83 3.73 -10.02
N SER A 375 15.00 3.37 -10.56
CA SER A 375 16.19 4.23 -10.45
C SER A 375 15.96 5.60 -11.11
N ARG A 376 15.25 5.67 -12.25
CA ARG A 376 14.82 6.95 -12.86
C ARG A 376 13.96 7.80 -11.92
N LEU A 377 12.97 7.19 -11.25
CA LEU A 377 12.06 7.90 -10.34
C LEU A 377 12.75 8.35 -9.05
N VAL A 378 13.67 7.54 -8.51
CA VAL A 378 14.48 7.90 -7.34
C VAL A 378 15.38 9.08 -7.67
N VAL A 379 16.16 9.01 -8.76
CA VAL A 379 17.05 10.11 -9.19
C VAL A 379 16.26 11.39 -9.47
N LYS A 380 15.09 11.29 -10.11
CA LYS A 380 14.18 12.44 -10.30
C LYS A 380 13.74 13.04 -8.97
N SER A 381 13.41 12.21 -7.99
CA SER A 381 13.01 12.65 -6.65
C SER A 381 14.17 13.26 -5.88
N SER A 382 15.37 12.71 -5.99
CA SER A 382 16.61 13.25 -5.42
C SER A 382 16.90 14.66 -5.91
N ARG A 383 16.79 14.91 -7.23
CA ARG A 383 16.90 16.27 -7.79
C ARG A 383 15.87 17.24 -7.21
N TYR A 384 14.64 16.78 -6.99
CA TYR A 384 13.59 17.59 -6.36
C TYR A 384 13.93 17.90 -4.89
N ILE A 385 14.30 16.89 -4.12
CA ILE A 385 14.69 17.03 -2.71
C ILE A 385 15.85 18.01 -2.54
N LYS A 386 16.88 17.90 -3.40
CA LYS A 386 18.03 18.81 -3.45
C LYS A 386 17.61 20.23 -3.84
N LYS A 387 16.85 20.40 -4.93
CA LYS A 387 16.36 21.70 -5.41
C LYS A 387 15.54 22.47 -4.35
N HIS A 388 14.77 21.74 -3.55
CA HIS A 388 13.89 22.32 -2.51
C HIS A 388 14.51 22.30 -1.11
N ASN A 389 15.81 21.97 -0.98
CA ASN A 389 16.53 21.91 0.30
C ASN A 389 15.83 21.05 1.36
N LEU A 390 15.12 19.99 0.95
CA LEU A 390 14.42 19.11 1.89
C LEU A 390 15.40 18.19 2.64
N TRP A 391 16.57 17.92 2.05
CA TRP A 391 17.58 17.02 2.62
C TRP A 391 18.15 17.51 3.95
N THR A 392 18.33 18.82 4.11
CA THR A 392 18.85 19.45 5.35
C THR A 392 17.94 19.19 6.55
N LEU A 393 16.64 18.98 6.31
CA LEU A 393 15.68 18.63 7.35
C LEU A 393 16.01 17.27 7.96
N VAL A 394 16.29 16.26 7.14
CA VAL A 394 16.51 14.88 7.60
C VAL A 394 17.93 14.69 8.11
N GLU A 395 18.94 15.21 7.41
CA GLU A 395 20.36 15.07 7.77
C GLU A 395 20.64 15.47 9.22
N SER A 396 20.04 16.57 9.68
CA SER A 396 20.24 17.08 11.04
C SER A 396 19.34 16.45 12.11
N THR A 397 18.20 15.85 11.73
CA THR A 397 17.16 15.43 12.69
C THR A 397 16.95 13.93 12.79
N ALA A 398 17.31 13.19 11.75
CA ALA A 398 17.04 11.78 11.64
C ALA A 398 18.22 11.08 10.93
N PRO A 399 19.37 10.92 11.61
CA PRO A 399 20.60 10.39 11.00
C PRO A 399 20.42 8.98 10.40
N LEU A 400 19.65 8.09 11.04
CA LEU A 400 19.40 6.74 10.51
C LEU A 400 18.62 6.78 9.20
N LEU A 401 17.63 7.67 9.11
CA LEU A 401 16.85 7.87 7.89
C LEU A 401 17.70 8.48 6.79
N TRP A 402 18.59 9.42 7.15
CA TRP A 402 19.55 10.00 6.22
C TRP A 402 20.53 8.97 5.66
N SER A 403 21.07 8.08 6.49
CA SER A 403 21.94 6.99 6.06
C SER A 403 21.22 6.05 5.10
N SER A 404 20.00 5.65 5.44
CA SER A 404 19.18 4.77 4.60
C SER A 404 18.82 5.43 3.26
N TRP A 405 18.53 6.73 3.26
CA TRP A 405 18.32 7.50 2.04
C TRP A 405 19.58 7.62 1.20
N SER A 406 20.72 7.97 1.81
CA SER A 406 21.98 8.17 1.08
C SER A 406 22.37 6.89 0.36
N PHE A 407 22.25 5.75 1.06
CA PHE A 407 22.43 4.44 0.48
C PHE A 407 21.51 4.18 -0.73
N LEU A 408 20.23 4.52 -0.64
CA LEU A 408 19.28 4.44 -1.76
C LEU A 408 19.67 5.37 -2.93
N ASP A 409 19.99 6.65 -2.64
CA ASP A 409 20.34 7.66 -3.65
C ASP A 409 21.59 7.24 -4.42
N ASP A 410 22.62 6.76 -3.72
CA ASP A 410 23.87 6.27 -4.30
C ASP A 410 23.64 5.04 -5.18
N THR A 411 22.94 4.03 -4.64
CA THR A 411 22.62 2.79 -5.38
C THR A 411 21.82 3.10 -6.66
N ALA A 412 20.78 3.93 -6.53
CA ALA A 412 19.94 4.29 -7.68
C ALA A 412 20.69 5.17 -8.69
N THR A 413 21.59 6.06 -8.24
CA THR A 413 22.39 6.92 -9.11
C THR A 413 23.43 6.13 -9.88
N GLN A 414 24.11 5.18 -9.22
CA GLN A 414 25.05 4.26 -9.88
C GLN A 414 24.34 3.49 -10.99
N ARG A 415 23.21 2.85 -10.69
CA ARG A 415 22.41 2.10 -11.68
C ARG A 415 21.87 3.01 -12.79
N TYR A 416 21.42 4.21 -12.45
CA TYR A 416 20.96 5.20 -13.43
C TYR A 416 22.06 5.60 -14.42
N SER A 417 23.33 5.61 -14.01
CA SER A 417 24.44 5.95 -14.91
C SER A 417 24.62 4.98 -16.09
N HIS A 418 24.14 3.73 -15.94
CA HIS A 418 24.14 2.71 -16.99
C HIS A 418 22.91 2.78 -17.90
N ILE A 419 21.86 3.53 -17.52
CA ILE A 419 20.63 3.66 -18.32
C ILE A 419 20.92 4.25 -19.70
N PRO A 420 21.67 5.36 -19.87
CA PRO A 420 21.95 5.89 -21.20
C PRO A 420 22.55 4.84 -22.15
N SER A 421 23.64 4.17 -21.76
CA SER A 421 24.31 3.18 -22.62
C SER A 421 23.37 2.03 -22.98
N TYR A 422 22.56 1.56 -22.03
CA TYR A 422 21.55 0.54 -22.29
C TYR A 422 20.49 0.99 -23.31
N PHE A 423 19.91 2.18 -23.14
CA PHE A 423 18.78 2.63 -23.97
C PHE A 423 19.17 3.01 -25.41
N PHE A 424 20.45 3.32 -25.66
CA PHE A 424 20.96 3.63 -27.00
C PHE A 424 21.53 2.42 -27.76
N THR A 425 21.74 1.28 -27.08
CA THR A 425 22.27 0.06 -27.70
C THR A 425 21.13 -0.83 -28.19
N PRO A 426 21.13 -1.29 -29.46
CA PRO A 426 20.12 -2.24 -29.94
C PRO A 426 20.13 -3.55 -29.15
N ARG A 427 18.95 -4.07 -28.82
CA ARG A 427 18.71 -5.28 -28.01
C ARG A 427 17.67 -6.16 -28.69
N GLU A 428 17.89 -7.47 -28.69
CA GLU A 428 16.95 -8.46 -29.23
C GLU A 428 15.70 -8.58 -28.34
N THR A 429 14.77 -7.64 -28.49
CA THR A 429 13.65 -7.45 -27.54
C THR A 429 12.29 -7.33 -28.24
N CYS A 430 12.26 -7.47 -29.57
CA CYS A 430 11.00 -7.53 -30.30
C CYS A 430 10.21 -8.78 -29.91
N SER A 431 8.95 -8.59 -29.52
CA SER A 431 8.08 -9.69 -29.10
C SER A 431 7.42 -10.43 -30.26
N ASN A 432 7.57 -9.95 -31.51
CA ASN A 432 7.08 -10.66 -32.69
C ASN A 432 8.05 -11.82 -33.03
N PRO A 433 7.62 -13.09 -32.92
CA PRO A 433 8.48 -14.24 -33.20
C PRO A 433 8.90 -14.36 -34.67
N GLN A 434 8.19 -13.68 -35.58
CA GLN A 434 8.49 -13.68 -37.03
C GLN A 434 9.28 -12.44 -37.47
N CYS A 435 9.81 -11.67 -36.52
CA CYS A 435 10.55 -10.45 -36.82
C CYS A 435 11.90 -10.75 -37.49
N SER A 436 12.13 -10.22 -38.69
CA SER A 436 13.40 -10.40 -39.41
C SER A 436 14.58 -9.65 -38.79
N ASP A 437 14.30 -8.58 -38.04
CA ASP A 437 15.30 -7.81 -37.28
C ASP A 437 14.76 -7.51 -35.87
N PRO A 438 14.99 -8.39 -34.90
CA PRO A 438 14.44 -8.25 -33.55
C PRO A 438 15.22 -7.23 -32.69
N TYR A 439 16.25 -6.58 -33.22
CA TYR A 439 17.09 -5.64 -32.49
C TYR A 439 16.44 -4.25 -32.42
N ILE A 440 16.04 -3.86 -31.21
CA ILE A 440 15.38 -2.59 -30.92
C ILE A 440 16.27 -1.79 -29.99
N ARG A 441 16.45 -0.50 -30.27
CA ARG A 441 16.93 0.43 -29.23
C ARG A 441 15.78 0.65 -28.24
N PRO A 442 15.93 0.32 -26.95
CA PRO A 442 14.81 0.38 -25.99
C PRO A 442 14.02 1.70 -25.98
N GLN A 443 14.67 2.81 -26.31
CA GLN A 443 14.02 4.13 -26.43
C GLN A 443 13.03 4.26 -27.61
N ASP A 444 13.22 3.49 -28.68
CA ASP A 444 12.41 3.51 -29.90
C ASP A 444 11.30 2.45 -29.87
N ALA A 445 11.35 1.54 -28.90
CA ALA A 445 10.44 0.42 -28.76
C ALA A 445 8.98 0.87 -28.63
N LYS A 446 8.10 0.24 -29.41
CA LYS A 446 6.65 0.44 -29.34
C LYS A 446 6.07 -0.55 -28.35
N ARG A 447 5.41 -0.07 -27.31
CA ARG A 447 4.77 -0.93 -26.31
C ARG A 447 3.31 -1.19 -26.67
N CYS A 448 2.82 -2.42 -26.48
CA CYS A 448 1.39 -2.71 -26.61
C CYS A 448 0.57 -1.83 -25.67
N SER A 449 -0.35 -1.02 -26.21
CA SER A 449 -1.20 -0.09 -25.44
C SER A 449 -2.26 -0.80 -24.60
N GLY A 450 -2.58 -2.06 -24.95
CA GLY A 450 -3.49 -2.92 -24.20
C GLY A 450 -2.86 -3.41 -22.91
N CYS A 451 -1.92 -4.35 -23.00
CA CYS A 451 -1.34 -5.05 -21.86
C CYS A 451 -0.15 -4.32 -21.19
N PHE A 452 0.60 -3.48 -21.91
CA PHE A 452 1.87 -2.86 -21.47
C PHE A 452 3.02 -3.82 -21.14
N VAL A 453 2.93 -5.11 -21.49
CA VAL A 453 3.96 -6.11 -21.15
C VAL A 453 4.99 -6.28 -22.29
N VAL A 454 4.51 -6.37 -23.54
CA VAL A 454 5.34 -6.66 -24.72
C VAL A 454 5.74 -5.40 -25.49
N HIS A 455 6.85 -5.51 -26.21
CA HIS A 455 7.44 -4.43 -27.01
C HIS A 455 7.75 -4.89 -28.43
N TYR A 456 7.62 -3.98 -29.40
CA TYR A 456 7.81 -4.22 -30.82
C TYR A 456 8.72 -3.16 -31.44
N CYS A 457 9.46 -3.56 -32.49
CA CYS A 457 10.32 -2.64 -33.23
C CYS A 457 9.49 -1.64 -34.05
N SER A 458 8.30 -2.05 -34.51
CA SER A 458 7.43 -1.30 -35.39
C SER A 458 5.94 -1.60 -35.12
N GLN A 459 5.06 -0.78 -35.70
CA GLN A 459 3.62 -1.08 -35.71
C GLN A 459 3.29 -2.31 -36.56
N ASP A 460 4.11 -2.60 -37.57
CA ASP A 460 3.93 -3.78 -38.44
C ASP A 460 4.13 -5.06 -37.64
N CYS A 461 5.23 -5.16 -36.89
CA CYS A 461 5.46 -6.30 -36.01
C CYS A 461 4.39 -6.47 -34.94
N GLN A 462 3.80 -5.37 -34.45
CA GLN A 462 2.65 -5.46 -33.54
C GLN A 462 1.40 -6.02 -34.23
N ARG A 463 1.16 -5.66 -35.50
CA ARG A 463 0.03 -6.18 -36.30
C ARG A 463 0.20 -7.64 -36.65
N ASP A 464 1.42 -8.05 -37.00
CA ASP A 464 1.74 -9.42 -37.36
C ASP A 464 1.57 -10.36 -36.15
N ASP A 465 2.07 -9.95 -34.99
CA ASP A 465 1.92 -10.69 -33.73
C ASP A 465 0.49 -10.65 -33.17
N TRP A 466 -0.39 -9.75 -33.64
CA TRP A 466 -1.70 -9.51 -33.04
C TRP A 466 -2.58 -10.77 -32.99
N MET A 467 -2.53 -11.61 -34.03
CA MET A 467 -3.35 -12.82 -34.11
C MET A 467 -3.06 -13.78 -32.95
N GLU A 468 -1.80 -13.91 -32.54
CA GLU A 468 -1.38 -14.73 -31.41
C GLU A 468 -1.49 -13.97 -30.08
N HIS A 469 -1.12 -12.69 -30.08
CA HIS A 469 -1.09 -11.86 -28.87
C HIS A 469 -2.47 -11.49 -28.33
N GLN A 470 -3.51 -11.37 -29.17
CA GLN A 470 -4.81 -10.80 -28.79
C GLN A 470 -5.43 -11.48 -27.55
N LEU A 471 -5.39 -12.81 -27.48
CA LEU A 471 -5.94 -13.56 -26.35
C LEU A 471 -5.15 -13.29 -25.07
N VAL A 472 -3.83 -13.34 -25.14
CA VAL A 472 -2.92 -13.03 -24.03
C VAL A 472 -3.07 -11.58 -23.58
N CYS A 473 -3.19 -10.65 -24.53
CA CYS A 473 -3.43 -9.24 -24.25
C CYS A 473 -4.72 -9.03 -23.47
N LYS A 474 -5.82 -9.68 -23.90
CA LYS A 474 -7.12 -9.59 -23.22
C LYS A 474 -7.03 -10.13 -21.80
N TYR A 475 -6.38 -11.27 -21.59
CA TYR A 475 -6.15 -11.85 -20.27
C TYR A 475 -5.36 -10.90 -19.35
N LEU A 476 -4.21 -10.39 -19.82
CA LEU A 476 -3.38 -9.45 -19.06
C LEU A 476 -4.10 -8.13 -18.76
N MET A 477 -4.97 -7.67 -19.67
CA MET A 477 -5.80 -6.49 -19.46
C MET A 477 -6.87 -6.72 -18.38
N LEU A 478 -7.50 -7.90 -18.37
CA LEU A 478 -8.47 -8.28 -17.34
C LEU A 478 -7.78 -8.38 -15.98
N ASP A 479 -6.61 -9.00 -15.92
CA ASP A 479 -5.82 -9.10 -14.69
C ASP A 479 -5.41 -7.73 -14.18
N ARG A 480 -4.96 -6.83 -15.05
CA ARG A 480 -4.67 -5.45 -14.66
C ARG A 480 -5.89 -4.73 -14.11
N LYS A 481 -7.05 -4.83 -14.79
CA LYS A 481 -8.30 -4.19 -14.36
C LYS A 481 -8.80 -4.77 -13.04
N ALA A 482 -8.55 -6.05 -12.81
CA ALA A 482 -8.84 -6.72 -11.55
C ALA A 482 -7.80 -6.41 -10.47
N GLY A 483 -6.69 -5.74 -10.79
CA GLY A 483 -5.56 -5.45 -9.90
C GLY A 483 -4.76 -6.69 -9.48
N ARG A 484 -4.80 -7.75 -10.31
CA ARG A 484 -3.97 -8.95 -10.13
C ARG A 484 -2.49 -8.66 -10.43
N PRO A 485 -1.55 -9.46 -9.87
CA PRO A 485 -0.13 -9.29 -10.11
C PRO A 485 0.17 -9.32 -11.63
N MET A 486 0.78 -8.26 -12.17
CA MET A 486 1.14 -8.20 -13.59
C MET A 486 2.59 -8.60 -13.82
N LYS A 487 2.83 -9.42 -14.85
CA LYS A 487 4.19 -9.74 -15.30
C LYS A 487 4.97 -8.46 -15.61
N MET A 488 6.23 -8.44 -15.21
CA MET A 488 7.16 -7.37 -15.55
C MET A 488 7.25 -7.22 -17.08
N ASN A 489 7.34 -5.99 -17.58
CA ASN A 489 7.49 -5.79 -19.01
C ASN A 489 8.89 -6.21 -19.49
N THR A 490 9.01 -6.56 -20.77
CA THR A 490 10.23 -7.17 -21.32
C THR A 490 11.47 -6.28 -21.19
N LEU A 491 11.35 -4.96 -21.32
CA LEU A 491 12.48 -4.03 -21.21
C LEU A 491 12.95 -3.82 -19.77
N GLU A 492 12.05 -3.82 -18.78
CA GLU A 492 12.46 -3.76 -17.37
C GLU A 492 13.21 -5.04 -16.98
N HIS A 493 12.79 -6.20 -17.50
CA HIS A 493 13.48 -7.47 -17.27
C HIS A 493 14.85 -7.52 -17.94
N ASP A 494 14.94 -7.20 -19.24
CA ASP A 494 16.20 -7.20 -19.99
C ASP A 494 17.22 -6.21 -19.39
N PHE A 495 16.77 -5.04 -18.91
CA PHE A 495 17.64 -4.13 -18.17
C PHE A 495 18.15 -4.75 -16.87
N ALA A 496 17.25 -5.35 -16.08
CA ALA A 496 17.62 -5.97 -14.82
C ALA A 496 18.64 -7.10 -15.04
N GLU A 497 18.44 -7.94 -16.06
CA GLU A 497 19.39 -8.96 -16.49
C GLU A 497 20.75 -8.36 -16.88
N SER A 498 20.75 -7.29 -17.68
CA SER A 498 21.99 -6.57 -18.04
C SER A 498 22.72 -6.01 -16.82
N MET A 499 21.99 -5.58 -15.78
CA MET A 499 22.59 -5.12 -14.52
C MET A 499 23.17 -6.28 -13.72
N VAL A 500 22.44 -7.40 -13.62
CA VAL A 500 22.91 -8.62 -12.95
C VAL A 500 24.22 -9.11 -13.56
N SER A 501 24.36 -9.06 -14.89
CA SER A 501 25.60 -9.48 -15.54
C SER A 501 26.81 -8.60 -15.21
N LEU A 502 26.59 -7.29 -15.02
CA LEU A 502 27.65 -6.39 -14.55
C LEU A 502 28.06 -6.74 -13.13
N ASP A 503 27.09 -7.00 -12.26
CA ASP A 503 27.34 -7.38 -10.87
C ASP A 503 28.03 -8.76 -10.79
N PHE A 504 27.63 -9.76 -11.59
CA PHE A 504 28.32 -11.05 -11.69
C PHE A 504 29.79 -10.89 -12.09
N SER A 505 30.08 -10.01 -13.05
CA SER A 505 31.44 -9.75 -13.48
C SER A 505 32.28 -9.12 -12.36
N ALA A 506 31.68 -8.23 -11.55
CA ALA A 506 32.33 -7.66 -10.38
C ALA A 506 32.57 -8.71 -9.28
N PHE A 507 31.56 -9.53 -8.96
CA PHE A 507 31.67 -10.58 -7.95
C PHE A 507 32.69 -11.66 -8.32
N LEU A 508 32.77 -12.05 -9.59
CA LEU A 508 33.80 -12.97 -10.07
C LEU A 508 35.22 -12.40 -9.81
N ALA A 509 35.40 -11.09 -10.02
CA ALA A 509 36.66 -10.41 -9.76
C ALA A 509 37.00 -10.31 -8.25
N GLU A 510 36.01 -10.45 -7.36
CA GLU A 510 36.18 -10.38 -5.90
C GLU A 510 36.29 -11.77 -5.25
N THR A 511 35.77 -12.82 -5.87
CA THR A 511 35.70 -14.15 -5.24
C THR A 511 37.02 -14.91 -5.39
N GLU A 512 37.92 -14.78 -4.41
CA GLU A 512 39.20 -15.51 -4.37
C GLU A 512 39.00 -17.03 -4.22
N VAL A 513 38.00 -17.46 -3.45
CA VAL A 513 37.70 -18.89 -3.21
C VAL A 513 37.30 -19.61 -4.50
N ALA A 514 36.37 -19.04 -5.27
CA ALA A 514 35.98 -19.59 -6.57
C ALA A 514 37.16 -19.62 -7.55
N ARG A 515 38.05 -18.61 -7.50
CA ARG A 515 39.27 -18.59 -8.33
C ARG A 515 40.28 -19.67 -7.91
N ALA A 516 40.55 -19.82 -6.61
CA ALA A 516 41.46 -20.83 -6.09
C ALA A 516 40.97 -22.25 -6.40
N GLU A 517 39.66 -22.48 -6.25
CA GLU A 517 39.07 -23.79 -6.53
C GLU A 517 39.02 -24.10 -8.04
N LEU A 518 38.78 -23.10 -8.90
CA LEU A 518 38.97 -23.24 -10.35
C LEU A 518 40.41 -23.59 -10.72
N GLU A 519 41.40 -23.00 -10.06
CA GLU A 519 42.82 -23.27 -10.30
C GLU A 519 43.24 -24.67 -9.82
N GLU A 520 42.72 -25.13 -8.68
CA GLU A 520 42.95 -26.49 -8.20
C GLU A 520 42.30 -27.52 -9.13
N ARG A 521 41.06 -27.29 -9.57
CA ARG A 521 40.33 -28.18 -10.49
C ARG A 521 41.01 -28.30 -11.86
N ARG A 522 41.71 -27.27 -12.34
CA ARG A 522 42.55 -27.34 -13.56
C ARG A 522 43.68 -28.36 -13.47
N SER A 523 44.16 -28.65 -12.27
CA SER A 523 45.27 -29.59 -12.08
C SER A 523 44.83 -31.07 -12.13
N MET A 524 43.52 -31.34 -12.15
CA MET A 524 42.94 -32.68 -12.16
C MET A 524 42.58 -33.13 -13.59
N LYS A 525 42.76 -34.42 -13.89
CA LYS A 525 42.72 -34.99 -15.26
C LYS A 525 41.34 -35.40 -15.80
N GLU A 526 40.25 -35.27 -15.05
CA GLU A 526 38.92 -35.76 -15.48
C GLU A 526 37.84 -34.65 -15.42
N PRO A 527 37.67 -33.87 -16.50
CA PRO A 527 36.68 -32.78 -16.58
C PRO A 527 35.29 -33.23 -17.06
N GLU A 528 35.17 -34.40 -17.70
CA GLU A 528 34.07 -34.69 -18.64
C GLU A 528 32.70 -34.98 -17.99
N GLU A 529 32.62 -35.15 -16.67
CA GLU A 529 31.33 -35.42 -15.98
C GLU A 529 30.92 -34.38 -14.93
N ARG A 530 31.75 -33.37 -14.65
CA ARG A 530 31.55 -32.44 -13.52
C ARG A 530 30.69 -31.23 -13.87
N TYR A 531 29.95 -30.74 -12.89
CA TYR A 531 29.23 -29.48 -12.96
C TYR A 531 30.17 -28.29 -12.67
N PRO A 532 29.86 -27.08 -13.21
CA PRO A 532 30.55 -25.86 -12.83
C PRO A 532 30.37 -25.53 -11.34
N ILE A 533 31.25 -24.69 -10.80
CA ILE A 533 31.03 -24.11 -9.46
C ILE A 533 29.82 -23.19 -9.56
N VAL A 534 28.82 -23.38 -8.69
CA VAL A 534 27.62 -22.56 -8.70
C VAL A 534 27.70 -21.48 -7.63
N VAL A 535 27.41 -20.24 -8.00
CA VAL A 535 27.42 -19.09 -7.09
C VAL A 535 26.08 -18.39 -7.11
N GLU A 536 25.43 -18.33 -5.95
CA GLU A 536 24.22 -17.55 -5.75
C GLU A 536 24.55 -16.07 -5.51
N VAL A 537 23.76 -15.17 -6.08
CA VAL A 537 23.79 -13.73 -5.75
C VAL A 537 22.43 -13.28 -5.24
N LEU A 538 22.43 -12.74 -4.04
CA LEU A 538 21.24 -12.31 -3.30
C LEU A 538 20.88 -10.88 -3.67
N TYR A 539 19.76 -10.72 -4.38
CA TYR A 539 19.17 -9.41 -4.73
C TYR A 539 17.99 -8.99 -3.84
N ASP A 540 17.54 -9.88 -2.96
CA ASP A 540 16.54 -9.57 -1.92
C ASP A 540 17.12 -8.66 -0.81
N ILE A 541 18.41 -8.36 -0.89
CA ILE A 541 19.16 -7.41 -0.06
C ILE A 541 19.80 -6.31 -0.93
N ALA A 542 20.02 -5.14 -0.34
CA ALA A 542 20.72 -4.03 -0.98
C ALA A 542 21.88 -3.56 -0.09
N PRO A 543 23.13 -3.47 -0.61
CA PRO A 543 23.52 -3.83 -1.97
C PRO A 543 23.47 -5.36 -2.17
N PRO A 544 23.42 -5.85 -3.41
CA PRO A 544 23.49 -7.29 -3.68
C PRO A 544 24.74 -7.89 -3.02
N ARG A 545 24.66 -9.15 -2.59
CA ARG A 545 25.82 -9.87 -2.02
C ARG A 545 25.90 -11.28 -2.55
N LEU A 546 27.10 -11.83 -2.49
CA LEU A 546 27.31 -13.27 -2.66
C LEU A 546 26.50 -14.05 -1.61
N GLY A 547 25.72 -14.99 -2.09
CA GLY A 547 25.01 -15.98 -1.29
C GLY A 547 25.86 -17.23 -1.11
N ARG A 548 25.24 -18.39 -1.32
CA ARG A 548 25.92 -19.69 -1.21
C ARG A 548 26.82 -19.97 -2.42
N ILE A 549 27.92 -20.66 -2.16
CA ILE A 549 28.81 -21.21 -3.19
C ILE A 549 28.71 -22.72 -3.09
N TYR A 550 28.37 -23.36 -4.20
CA TYR A 550 28.23 -24.80 -4.31
C TYR A 550 29.38 -25.36 -5.14
N PRO A 551 30.21 -26.24 -4.56
CA PRO A 551 31.07 -27.13 -5.33
C PRO A 551 30.17 -27.92 -6.29
N GLY A 552 30.52 -28.00 -7.58
CA GLY A 552 29.61 -28.52 -8.62
C GLY A 552 28.93 -29.87 -8.32
N ASP A 553 29.60 -30.78 -7.59
CA ASP A 553 29.05 -32.11 -7.25
C ASP A 553 28.10 -32.07 -6.03
N ASP A 554 28.19 -31.04 -5.19
CA ASP A 554 27.35 -30.80 -4.00
C ASP A 554 26.11 -29.93 -4.30
N ALA A 555 26.04 -29.38 -5.51
CA ALA A 555 24.99 -28.47 -5.96
C ALA A 555 23.62 -29.18 -6.13
N ASP A 556 23.60 -30.52 -6.11
CA ASP A 556 22.50 -31.36 -6.56
C ASP A 556 21.22 -31.25 -5.72
N ALA A 557 21.31 -31.20 -4.38
CA ALA A 557 20.12 -31.28 -3.53
C ALA A 557 19.34 -29.97 -3.37
N GLU A 558 20.04 -28.83 -3.33
CA GLU A 558 19.41 -27.51 -3.14
C GLU A 558 18.99 -26.88 -4.47
N ILE A 559 19.81 -26.96 -5.51
CA ILE A 559 19.49 -26.34 -6.82
C ILE A 559 18.33 -27.07 -7.50
N ARG A 560 18.15 -28.38 -7.30
CA ARG A 560 16.98 -29.11 -7.80
C ARG A 560 15.64 -28.57 -7.29
N GLN A 561 15.64 -27.83 -6.18
CA GLN A 561 14.43 -27.16 -5.67
C GLN A 561 14.08 -25.90 -6.47
N VAL A 562 14.97 -25.45 -7.37
CA VAL A 562 14.78 -24.35 -8.31
C VAL A 562 14.86 -24.90 -9.74
N PRO A 563 13.75 -25.43 -10.30
CA PRO A 563 13.76 -26.21 -11.54
C PRO A 563 14.35 -25.48 -12.75
N GLU A 564 14.15 -24.16 -12.84
CA GLU A 564 14.68 -23.32 -13.92
C GLU A 564 16.21 -23.25 -13.89
N VAL A 565 16.78 -23.06 -12.70
CA VAL A 565 18.23 -22.99 -12.49
C VAL A 565 18.84 -24.38 -12.65
N TRP A 566 18.17 -25.43 -12.16
CA TRP A 566 18.59 -26.81 -12.35
C TRP A 566 18.67 -27.19 -13.84
N THR A 567 17.62 -26.88 -14.62
CA THR A 567 17.59 -27.14 -16.06
C THR A 567 18.74 -26.43 -16.78
N ALA A 568 19.03 -25.18 -16.39
CA ALA A 568 20.17 -24.44 -16.91
C ALA A 568 21.51 -25.07 -16.52
N LEU A 569 21.65 -25.59 -15.30
CA LEU A 569 22.85 -26.28 -14.82
C LEU A 569 23.07 -27.62 -15.53
N GLU A 570 22.01 -28.41 -15.76
CA GLU A 570 22.07 -29.68 -16.49
C GLU A 570 22.62 -29.52 -17.91
N GLN A 571 22.21 -28.45 -18.60
CA GLN A 571 22.74 -28.11 -19.94
C GLN A 571 24.25 -27.79 -19.93
N ARG A 572 24.85 -27.61 -18.74
CA ARG A 572 26.26 -27.26 -18.54
C ARG A 572 27.06 -28.40 -17.88
N LYS A 573 26.51 -29.60 -17.81
CA LYS A 573 27.28 -30.79 -17.39
C LYS A 573 28.51 -30.97 -18.28
N GLY A 574 29.67 -31.25 -17.67
CA GLY A 574 30.96 -31.35 -18.34
C GLY A 574 31.72 -30.03 -18.49
N ARG A 575 31.21 -28.93 -17.92
CA ARG A 575 31.87 -27.61 -17.87
C ARG A 575 32.42 -27.28 -16.49
N GLY A 576 33.16 -28.21 -15.91
CA GLY A 576 33.71 -28.10 -14.55
C GLY A 576 34.75 -26.99 -14.35
N ASP A 577 35.17 -26.32 -15.43
CA ASP A 577 36.12 -25.20 -15.45
C ASP A 577 35.44 -23.82 -15.51
N GLU A 578 34.11 -23.77 -15.44
CA GLU A 578 33.32 -22.53 -15.41
C GLU A 578 32.80 -22.21 -14.00
N VAL A 579 32.49 -20.93 -13.78
CA VAL A 579 31.64 -20.48 -12.66
C VAL A 579 30.26 -20.11 -13.21
N PHE A 580 29.23 -20.77 -12.69
CA PHE A 580 27.83 -20.52 -13.00
C PHE A 580 27.20 -19.66 -11.92
N PHE A 581 26.92 -18.40 -12.22
CA PHE A 581 26.19 -17.51 -11.33
C PHE A 581 24.69 -17.61 -11.59
N TYR A 582 23.89 -17.53 -10.53
CA TYR A 582 22.46 -17.27 -10.64
C TYR A 582 21.98 -16.28 -9.58
N ALA A 583 20.90 -15.58 -9.89
CA ALA A 583 20.27 -14.57 -9.05
C ALA A 583 18.75 -14.61 -9.22
N ALA A 584 18.02 -14.55 -8.11
CA ALA A 584 16.58 -14.29 -8.14
C ALA A 584 16.33 -12.78 -8.14
N LEU A 585 15.65 -12.27 -9.17
CA LEU A 585 15.32 -10.85 -9.25
C LEU A 585 14.31 -10.44 -8.16
N PRO A 586 14.42 -9.22 -7.59
CA PRO A 586 13.48 -8.73 -6.59
C PRO A 586 12.05 -8.75 -7.13
N SER A 587 11.18 -9.49 -6.48
CA SER A 587 9.76 -9.64 -6.84
C SER A 587 8.89 -9.61 -5.58
N GLY A 588 7.63 -9.20 -5.74
CA GLY A 588 6.68 -9.21 -4.61
C GLY A 588 6.30 -10.64 -4.25
N LYS A 589 5.90 -10.90 -3.01
CA LYS A 589 5.48 -12.25 -2.56
C LYS A 589 4.37 -12.89 -3.40
N ASP A 590 3.53 -12.07 -4.05
CA ASP A 590 2.45 -12.54 -4.92
C ASP A 590 2.94 -12.93 -6.32
N PHE A 591 4.25 -12.84 -6.59
CA PHE A 591 4.89 -13.16 -7.86
C PHE A 591 5.87 -14.32 -7.69
N GLN A 592 5.95 -15.17 -8.72
CA GLN A 592 7.05 -16.12 -8.83
C GLN A 592 8.36 -15.36 -9.11
N PRO A 593 9.43 -15.60 -8.35
CA PRO A 593 10.73 -14.99 -8.62
C PRO A 593 11.24 -15.37 -10.01
N GLN A 594 11.73 -14.37 -10.75
CA GLN A 594 12.38 -14.61 -12.03
C GLN A 594 13.89 -14.77 -11.79
N HIS A 595 14.49 -15.81 -12.38
CA HIS A 595 15.91 -16.08 -12.22
C HIS A 595 16.71 -15.59 -13.42
N VAL A 596 17.86 -14.98 -13.14
CA VAL A 596 18.88 -14.62 -14.12
C VAL A 596 20.12 -15.44 -13.80
N TYR A 597 20.78 -15.95 -14.84
CA TYR A 597 22.01 -16.72 -14.68
C TYR A 597 23.03 -16.40 -15.76
N GLY A 598 24.31 -16.58 -15.45
CA GLY A 598 25.42 -16.30 -16.34
C GLY A 598 26.57 -17.27 -16.05
N SER A 599 27.32 -17.65 -17.08
CA SER A 599 28.49 -18.50 -16.91
C SER A 599 29.75 -17.81 -17.41
N PHE A 600 30.82 -17.95 -16.64
CA PHE A 600 32.10 -17.31 -16.89
C PHE A 600 33.20 -18.35 -16.88
N GLY A 601 33.87 -18.48 -18.02
CA GLY A 601 35.06 -19.31 -18.14
C GLY A 601 36.30 -18.61 -17.56
N VAL A 602 37.34 -19.42 -17.41
CA VAL A 602 38.70 -19.09 -16.93
C VAL A 602 39.32 -17.81 -17.52
N HIS A 603 38.95 -17.40 -18.73
CA HIS A 603 39.54 -16.25 -19.44
C HIS A 603 38.60 -15.03 -19.56
N GLY A 604 37.49 -14.97 -18.82
CA GLY A 604 36.59 -13.80 -18.81
C GLY A 604 35.74 -13.62 -20.08
N SER A 605 35.70 -14.62 -20.97
CA SER A 605 34.80 -14.64 -22.12
C SER A 605 33.42 -15.16 -21.72
N VAL A 606 32.39 -14.34 -21.94
CA VAL A 606 30.99 -14.60 -21.57
C VAL A 606 30.33 -15.54 -22.58
N LEU A 607 29.75 -16.66 -22.13
CA LEU A 607 28.87 -17.52 -22.93
C LEU A 607 27.41 -17.30 -22.51
N TRP A 608 26.63 -16.63 -23.37
CA TRP A 608 25.21 -16.32 -23.14
C TRP A 608 24.29 -17.43 -23.66
N LEU A 609 23.26 -17.76 -22.87
CA LEU A 609 22.07 -18.51 -23.29
C LEU A 609 20.90 -17.98 -22.46
N ALA A 610 20.02 -17.18 -23.06
CA ALA A 610 18.75 -16.80 -22.47
C ALA A 610 17.75 -17.97 -22.64
N ALA A 611 17.34 -18.64 -21.57
CA ALA A 611 16.24 -19.60 -21.67
C ALA A 611 14.89 -18.88 -21.50
N PHE A 612 14.15 -18.79 -22.59
CA PHE A 612 12.71 -18.57 -22.54
C PHE A 612 12.01 -19.94 -22.40
N ILE A 613 11.46 -20.24 -21.22
CA ILE A 613 10.52 -21.35 -21.07
C ILE A 613 9.12 -20.82 -21.39
N TRP A 614 8.62 -21.18 -22.58
CA TRP A 614 7.19 -21.18 -22.90
C TRP A 614 6.73 -22.65 -22.83
N LEU A 615 6.10 -23.04 -21.73
CA LEU A 615 5.41 -24.32 -21.66
C LEU A 615 4.10 -24.19 -22.45
N ASN A 616 4.11 -24.66 -23.69
CA ASN A 616 2.89 -25.05 -24.40
C ASN A 616 3.10 -26.46 -24.96
N THR A 617 2.30 -27.39 -24.45
CA THR A 617 2.27 -28.80 -24.84
C THR A 617 1.86 -28.93 -26.31
N GLY A 618 2.74 -29.46 -27.16
CA GLY A 618 2.40 -29.79 -28.55
C GLY A 618 3.62 -30.34 -29.28
N GLY A 619 3.67 -31.66 -29.45
CA GLY A 619 4.78 -32.34 -30.09
C GLY A 619 4.91 -32.01 -31.59
N ASN A 620 6.15 -31.80 -32.03
CA ASN A 620 6.76 -32.55 -33.12
C ASN A 620 8.22 -32.10 -33.31
N SER A 621 9.11 -33.09 -33.36
CA SER A 621 10.55 -32.93 -33.53
C SER A 621 10.91 -32.63 -34.98
N PHE A 622 11.73 -31.62 -35.23
CA PHE A 622 12.58 -31.55 -36.43
C PHE A 622 13.95 -30.97 -36.05
N ALA A 623 15.00 -31.72 -36.40
CA ALA A 623 16.40 -31.37 -36.22
C ALA A 623 17.00 -30.85 -37.53
N LEU A 624 17.72 -29.72 -37.50
CA LEU A 624 18.67 -29.32 -38.56
C LEU A 624 19.84 -28.48 -37.97
N PRO A 625 21.02 -28.44 -38.65
CA PRO A 625 22.32 -28.43 -38.00
C PRO A 625 22.99 -27.07 -37.82
N PHE A 626 23.92 -27.03 -36.86
CA PHE A 626 24.85 -25.94 -36.54
C PHE A 626 25.72 -25.52 -37.75
N GLY A 627 25.71 -24.24 -38.07
CA GLY A 627 26.72 -23.56 -38.89
C GLY A 627 27.42 -22.48 -38.06
N GLY A 628 28.68 -22.70 -37.71
CA GLY A 628 29.49 -21.76 -36.93
C GLY A 628 29.97 -20.56 -37.76
N LEU A 629 29.89 -19.37 -37.19
CA LEU A 629 30.65 -18.20 -37.64
C LEU A 629 31.54 -17.68 -36.49
N ARG A 630 32.86 -17.80 -36.67
CA ARG A 630 33.88 -17.11 -35.88
C ARG A 630 33.98 -15.67 -36.37
N LEU A 631 33.69 -14.67 -35.52
CA LEU A 631 34.13 -13.29 -35.74
C LEU A 631 35.41 -13.02 -34.96
N ALA A 632 36.50 -12.75 -35.68
CA ALA A 632 37.78 -12.36 -35.13
C ALA A 632 37.82 -10.83 -34.89
N PHE A 633 38.02 -10.40 -33.65
CA PHE A 633 38.36 -9.01 -33.33
C PHE A 633 39.85 -8.77 -33.58
N LYS A 634 40.16 -7.86 -34.51
CA LYS A 634 41.53 -7.40 -34.79
C LYS A 634 41.79 -6.14 -33.95
N LEU A 635 42.48 -6.29 -32.83
CA LEU A 635 43.03 -5.19 -32.04
C LEU A 635 44.21 -4.56 -32.80
N SER A 636 44.09 -3.29 -33.20
CA SER A 636 45.23 -2.50 -33.66
C SER A 636 45.65 -1.52 -32.56
N ALA A 637 46.76 -1.83 -31.92
CA ALA A 637 47.49 -0.89 -31.07
C ALA A 637 48.07 0.25 -31.93
N ARG A 638 47.92 1.50 -31.48
CA ARG A 638 48.82 2.60 -31.84
C ARG A 638 49.18 3.37 -30.57
N GLY A 639 50.48 3.41 -30.30
CA GLY A 639 51.09 4.21 -29.25
C GLY A 639 51.06 5.72 -29.54
N PRO A 640 51.60 6.54 -28.62
CA PRO A 640 51.25 7.94 -28.47
C PRO A 640 52.09 8.85 -29.37
N LEU A 641 51.48 9.91 -29.90
CA LEU A 641 52.20 11.04 -30.45
C LEU A 641 51.72 12.34 -29.78
N GLU A 642 52.72 12.94 -29.14
CA GLU A 642 52.93 14.30 -28.66
C GLU A 642 51.94 15.40 -29.11
N GLY A 643 51.57 16.25 -28.14
CA GLY A 643 50.92 17.53 -28.41
C GLY A 643 51.88 18.57 -29.01
N PRO A 644 51.37 19.76 -29.38
CA PRO A 644 51.60 20.86 -28.45
C PRO A 644 50.43 21.86 -28.26
N LYS A 645 50.52 22.46 -27.07
CA LYS A 645 49.88 23.66 -26.51
C LYS A 645 49.45 24.75 -27.51
N HIS A 646 48.24 25.30 -27.33
CA HIS A 646 48.02 26.76 -27.41
C HIS A 646 46.94 27.26 -26.44
N ARG A 647 47.21 28.47 -25.92
CA ARG A 647 46.56 29.20 -24.83
C ARG A 647 45.15 29.72 -25.16
N VAL A 648 44.29 29.64 -24.15
CA VAL A 648 43.38 30.66 -23.59
C VAL A 648 43.10 31.91 -24.45
N THR A 649 41.81 32.16 -24.72
CA THR A 649 41.26 33.52 -24.71
C THR A 649 39.81 33.49 -24.23
N ARG A 650 39.54 34.21 -23.13
CA ARG A 650 38.19 34.61 -22.68
C ARG A 650 37.65 35.64 -23.66
N THR A 651 36.38 35.52 -24.06
CA THR A 651 35.58 36.71 -24.41
C THR A 651 34.15 36.50 -23.94
N ILE A 652 33.77 37.35 -23.01
CA ILE A 652 32.41 37.64 -22.55
C ILE A 652 31.70 38.37 -23.68
N LEU A 653 30.46 37.99 -24.02
CA LEU A 653 29.45 38.94 -24.48
C LEU A 653 28.04 38.40 -24.20
N SER A 654 27.33 39.20 -23.43
CA SER A 654 25.92 39.16 -23.09
C SER A 654 25.01 39.33 -24.31
N ARG A 655 23.82 38.71 -24.26
CA ARG A 655 22.54 39.35 -24.62
C ARG A 655 21.35 38.44 -24.31
N ILE A 656 20.59 38.86 -23.31
CA ILE A 656 19.18 38.54 -23.09
C ILE A 656 18.36 39.36 -24.10
N PRO A 657 17.23 38.84 -24.61
CA PRO A 657 15.97 39.52 -24.32
C PRO A 657 14.89 38.57 -23.82
N THR A 658 14.26 39.01 -22.74
CA THR A 658 12.93 38.64 -22.25
C THR A 658 11.86 38.91 -23.31
N THR A 659 10.87 38.03 -23.45
CA THR A 659 9.49 38.43 -23.79
C THR A 659 8.51 37.38 -23.28
N ASP A 660 7.52 37.88 -22.54
CA ASP A 660 6.33 37.20 -22.08
C ASP A 660 5.47 36.69 -23.25
N ALA A 661 4.90 35.49 -23.10
CA ALA A 661 3.63 35.14 -23.70
C ALA A 661 2.97 34.00 -22.92
N TYR A 662 2.05 34.38 -22.04
CA TYR A 662 0.96 33.54 -21.57
C TYR A 662 0.16 33.02 -22.78
N GLN A 663 0.06 31.71 -22.95
CA GLN A 663 -1.08 31.11 -23.66
C GLN A 663 -1.57 29.85 -22.95
N THR A 664 -2.67 30.07 -22.25
CA THR A 664 -3.67 29.11 -21.78
C THR A 664 -4.22 28.32 -22.97
N ILE A 665 -4.04 26.99 -22.98
CA ILE A 665 -4.78 26.11 -23.91
C ILE A 665 -5.77 25.29 -23.08
N HIS A 666 -7.02 25.74 -23.13
CA HIS A 666 -8.19 24.91 -22.85
C HIS A 666 -8.25 23.80 -23.90
N HIS A 667 -8.38 22.53 -23.48
CA HIS A 667 -8.98 21.51 -24.34
C HIS A 667 -10.14 20.83 -23.62
N ARG A 668 -11.32 21.07 -24.21
CA ARG A 668 -12.60 20.44 -23.95
C ARG A 668 -12.53 18.93 -24.20
N SER A 669 -13.20 18.21 -23.32
CA SER A 669 -13.95 16.97 -23.52
C SER A 669 -14.34 16.63 -24.96
N MET A 670 -14.09 15.39 -25.38
CA MET A 670 -15.04 14.57 -26.13
C MET A 670 -14.83 13.08 -25.80
N ILE A 671 -15.86 12.49 -25.23
CA ILE A 671 -16.15 11.05 -25.17
C ILE A 671 -16.79 10.68 -26.51
N PRO A 672 -16.60 9.44 -27.00
CA PRO A 672 -17.75 8.77 -27.60
C PRO A 672 -17.90 7.30 -27.18
N GLY A 673 -19.16 6.91 -26.96
CA GLY A 673 -19.68 5.54 -27.07
C GLY A 673 -19.66 4.72 -25.81
#